data_AF-A0A7S1B266-F1
#
_entry.id   AF-A0A7S1B266-F1
#
_cell.length_a   1.000
_cell.length_b   1.000
_cell.length_c   1.000
_cell.angle_alpha   90.00
_cell.angle_beta   90.00
_cell.angle_gamma   90.00
#
_symmetry.space_group_name_H-M   'P 1'
#
loop_
_entity.id
_entity.type
_entity.pdbx_description
1 polymer ?
#
loop_
_entity_poly.entity_id
_entity_poly.type
_entity_poly.pdbx_seq_one_letter_code
_entity_poly.pdbx_strand_id
1 'polypeptide(L)'
;LKGVKVRFSVVAMPKKEKEGAQKRPLPAQQVPPQQTLPTSKKVKAEPRDQPTPARSLHQPSPNITSSTGNSAPQPKQSGCTGIAWALSAVRGELETISDVEGVREQLDRFPECVLLGGIAARRELVAALLGEHAHAGAAAAALVAPGKRQPLALELRCAAIDEGGLALSSLSGPEADAWLSGVTQAASVAVGARLKVDSLRLRLSAVGCANLDVVDLPDRDDGNGGTHPKIEEMHLRHLGSSSSVLVCLEPGPPMELCRRFDPRGERTMLLGAAAGHQGSLPASELCGTAAARALEVRFAALCAERAPQWLAGLTRFEGKLAKAGDEAKDLAQKETSEEVLRHARAAGISFGRAFEHVIGGTPGCSAGALTLEEELVEFAGAAARGECGAGTLSSECTIAAVADMMASFDGVQGYATYLKNTVSVPGADVPLNGGAAWQRLLSEIEVAVRLARPPPEDLAGLTLAAIQAGGTGVHGHQRWEDVSAKLLLGIAFEPLRRRIRYVAARVAWALRQQKVAVAEWMSTLEEGVGARLYSPLFPQHLALLRSSPITRDLVFGAFDKAAAVVAEQLLRSVEGTLTAGCINAEIMFRPHTELVLKPPGEEQASETKPATRRSGETRNRVKTEVRRRSGPAGGLPVQLRDRVFEPKDAEVALPYVELKLMRAFGVLANVLANQSYALSDTILSSLTRRHLDEAMNAIDFSAEQQKAIGSRHSELQATTQQIENRLAAVRRCISTLRSQA
;
A
#
# COMPACT_ATOMS: atom_id res chain seq x y z
N LEU A 1 5.06 60.24 -3.89
CA LEU A 1 6.30 59.80 -3.18
C LEU A 1 6.31 58.28 -3.15
N LYS A 2 6.86 57.65 -4.20
CA LYS A 2 6.94 56.18 -4.31
C LYS A 2 8.22 55.73 -3.60
N GLY A 3 8.06 54.96 -2.52
CA GLY A 3 9.16 54.44 -1.71
C GLY A 3 10.02 53.43 -2.48
N VAL A 4 11.33 53.66 -2.44
CA VAL A 4 12.37 52.78 -2.99
C VAL A 4 12.58 51.61 -2.01
N LYS A 5 12.63 50.39 -2.55
CA LYS A 5 12.68 49.13 -1.78
C LYS A 5 14.13 48.64 -1.69
N VAL A 6 14.83 48.94 -0.60
CA VAL A 6 16.15 48.38 -0.31
C VAL A 6 15.98 46.86 -0.05
N ARG A 7 16.62 46.01 -0.87
CA ARG A 7 16.53 44.55 -0.74
C ARG A 7 17.53 44.05 0.31
N PHE A 8 17.07 43.92 1.55
CA PHE A 8 17.73 43.11 2.56
C PHE A 8 17.21 41.67 2.46
N SER A 9 18.08 40.70 2.16
CA SER A 9 17.75 39.28 2.21
C SER A 9 18.48 38.66 3.40
N VAL A 10 17.80 38.58 4.55
CA VAL A 10 18.26 37.77 5.68
C VAL A 10 17.74 36.36 5.48
N VAL A 11 18.60 35.43 5.04
CA VAL A 11 18.25 34.02 4.91
C VAL A 11 18.35 33.38 6.31
N ALA A 12 17.22 33.31 7.01
CA ALA A 12 17.13 32.60 8.28
C ALA A 12 16.85 31.11 8.04
N MET A 13 17.74 30.24 8.52
CA MET A 13 17.56 28.78 8.49
C MET A 13 16.31 28.34 9.29
N PRO A 14 15.51 27.38 8.80
CA PRO A 14 14.35 26.86 9.53
C PRO A 14 14.79 26.05 10.77
N LYS A 15 14.14 26.30 11.90
CA LYS A 15 14.32 25.52 13.14
C LYS A 15 13.74 24.12 12.93
N LYS A 16 14.56 23.07 13.08
CA LYS A 16 14.07 21.71 13.31
C LYS A 16 13.49 21.61 14.72
N GLU A 17 12.19 21.37 14.82
CA GLU A 17 11.56 20.88 16.05
C GLU A 17 12.15 19.50 16.38
N LYS A 18 12.66 19.35 17.60
CA LYS A 18 13.02 18.05 18.16
C LYS A 18 11.78 17.47 18.81
N GLU A 19 11.11 16.55 18.12
CA GLU A 19 10.16 15.65 18.76
C GLU A 19 10.89 14.63 19.65
N GLY A 20 10.21 14.33 20.75
CA GLY A 20 10.76 13.81 21.98
C GLY A 20 11.14 12.34 22.01
N ALA A 21 11.89 12.05 23.06
CA ALA A 21 12.58 10.81 23.36
C ALA A 21 11.68 9.58 23.52
N GLN A 22 12.20 8.46 22.99
CA GLN A 22 11.83 7.09 23.35
C GLN A 22 11.96 6.85 24.86
N LYS A 23 10.86 6.40 25.50
CA LYS A 23 10.88 5.77 26.83
C LYS A 23 11.06 4.26 26.68
N ARG A 24 12.11 3.71 27.31
CA ARG A 24 12.21 2.27 27.64
C ARG A 24 11.40 1.96 28.91
N PRO A 25 10.80 0.76 29.03
CA PRO A 25 9.99 0.37 30.18
C PRO A 25 10.82 -0.30 31.27
N LEU A 26 10.37 -0.17 32.52
CA LEU A 26 10.75 -1.02 33.66
C LEU A 26 9.46 -1.52 34.36
N PRO A 27 9.52 -2.64 35.11
CA PRO A 27 8.41 -3.58 35.21
C PRO A 27 7.59 -3.53 36.51
N ALA A 28 6.38 -4.10 36.37
CA ALA A 28 5.55 -4.83 37.34
C ALA A 28 5.18 -4.20 38.70
N GLN A 29 3.87 -4.06 38.95
CA GLN A 29 3.24 -4.53 40.20
C GLN A 29 1.72 -4.70 40.06
N GLN A 30 1.25 -5.83 40.58
CA GLN A 30 -0.14 -6.27 40.73
C GLN A 30 -0.84 -5.54 41.89
N VAL A 31 -2.15 -5.23 41.79
CA VAL A 31 -3.15 -5.25 42.90
C VAL A 31 -4.58 -5.41 42.29
N PRO A 32 -5.54 -6.12 42.95
CA PRO A 32 -6.73 -6.74 42.35
C PRO A 32 -8.05 -5.93 42.59
N PRO A 33 -9.25 -6.46 42.24
CA PRO A 33 -10.42 -5.68 41.78
C PRO A 33 -11.52 -5.47 42.82
N GLN A 34 -12.46 -4.55 42.53
CA GLN A 34 -13.87 -4.42 42.98
C GLN A 34 -14.33 -2.96 42.64
N GLN A 35 -15.57 -2.55 42.37
CA GLN A 35 -16.89 -3.14 42.15
C GLN A 35 -17.83 -2.00 41.63
N THR A 36 -18.86 -2.36 40.87
CA THR A 36 -20.23 -1.76 40.80
C THR A 36 -20.49 -0.28 40.40
N LEU A 37 -21.05 -0.11 39.17
CA LEU A 37 -22.46 0.30 38.85
C LEU A 37 -22.98 1.75 39.19
N PRO A 38 -24.11 2.23 38.63
CA PRO A 38 -24.14 3.23 37.54
C PRO A 38 -24.98 4.50 37.84
N THR A 39 -24.90 5.55 37.01
CA THR A 39 -25.92 6.64 36.93
C THR A 39 -25.91 7.28 35.54
N SER A 40 -26.91 7.03 34.69
CA SER A 40 -28.20 7.73 34.55
C SER A 40 -28.16 9.02 33.72
N LYS A 41 -28.87 8.97 32.58
CA LYS A 41 -29.23 10.07 31.68
C LYS A 41 -30.00 11.18 32.41
N LYS A 42 -29.73 12.44 32.08
CA LYS A 42 -30.73 13.52 32.21
C LYS A 42 -30.49 14.63 31.18
N VAL A 43 -31.56 14.91 30.44
CA VAL A 43 -31.74 16.00 29.46
C VAL A 43 -32.38 17.19 30.19
N LYS A 44 -31.92 18.42 29.91
CA LYS A 44 -32.68 19.70 30.06
C LYS A 44 -31.87 20.83 29.39
N ALA A 45 -32.26 21.30 28.20
CA ALA A 45 -33.14 22.44 27.89
C ALA A 45 -32.47 23.84 28.03
N GLU A 46 -32.46 24.59 26.92
CA GLU A 46 -32.01 26.00 26.74
C GLU A 46 -32.88 27.02 27.52
N PRO A 47 -32.45 28.29 27.65
CA PRO A 47 -32.85 29.30 26.65
C PRO A 47 -31.80 30.39 26.28
N ARG A 48 -32.14 31.09 25.18
CA ARG A 48 -31.48 32.16 24.41
C ARG A 48 -31.24 33.49 25.16
N ASP A 49 -30.24 34.28 24.71
CA ASP A 49 -30.47 35.56 23.98
C ASP A 49 -29.17 36.24 23.45
N GLN A 50 -29.06 36.32 22.10
CA GLN A 50 -28.64 37.45 21.21
C GLN A 50 -27.23 38.11 21.28
N PRO A 51 -26.80 38.87 20.23
CA PRO A 51 -26.89 38.65 18.77
C PRO A 51 -25.57 38.96 18.00
N THR A 52 -25.43 38.43 16.77
CA THR A 52 -24.39 38.86 15.79
C THR A 52 -25.03 39.04 14.41
N PRO A 53 -24.73 40.10 13.64
CA PRO A 53 -25.41 40.36 12.37
C PRO A 53 -24.78 39.63 11.18
N ALA A 54 -25.68 38.96 10.45
CA ALA A 54 -25.84 38.84 9.00
C ALA A 54 -24.61 38.91 8.06
N ARG A 55 -24.37 37.79 7.36
CA ARG A 55 -23.69 37.74 6.05
C ARG A 55 -24.62 37.07 5.06
N SER A 56 -25.05 37.81 4.03
CA SER A 56 -25.97 37.30 2.99
C SER A 56 -25.22 36.59 1.87
N LEU A 57 -25.73 35.39 1.59
CA LEU A 57 -25.79 34.60 0.35
C LEU A 57 -25.37 35.28 -0.97
N HIS A 58 -24.64 34.53 -1.80
CA HIS A 58 -25.19 34.07 -3.09
C HIS A 58 -24.50 32.80 -3.61
N GLN A 59 -25.34 31.88 -4.08
CA GLN A 59 -25.08 30.58 -4.70
C GLN A 59 -24.66 30.68 -6.19
N PRO A 60 -24.27 29.56 -6.85
CA PRO A 60 -23.33 29.52 -7.98
C PRO A 60 -23.90 29.07 -9.34
N SER A 61 -23.01 29.13 -10.35
CA SER A 61 -22.85 28.28 -11.58
C SER A 61 -23.12 29.01 -12.92
N PRO A 62 -22.64 28.53 -14.11
CA PRO A 62 -21.54 27.61 -14.46
C PRO A 62 -20.64 28.10 -15.64
N ASN A 63 -19.73 27.21 -16.10
CA ASN A 63 -19.16 27.05 -17.46
C ASN A 63 -17.72 27.52 -17.80
N ILE A 64 -16.89 26.49 -18.12
CA ILE A 64 -16.18 26.22 -19.39
C ILE A 64 -14.95 27.08 -19.78
N THR A 65 -13.98 26.35 -20.34
CA THR A 65 -12.84 26.71 -21.21
C THR A 65 -11.51 27.18 -20.61
N SER A 66 -10.54 26.26 -20.66
CA SER A 66 -9.18 26.41 -21.23
C SER A 66 -8.47 27.77 -21.09
N SER A 67 -7.39 27.80 -20.32
CA SER A 67 -6.27 28.73 -20.51
C SER A 67 -4.96 27.98 -20.21
N THR A 68 -4.17 27.64 -21.25
CA THR A 68 -3.00 28.41 -21.71
C THR A 68 -2.11 28.93 -20.59
N GLY A 69 -0.88 28.40 -20.57
CA GLY A 69 0.14 28.71 -19.59
C GLY A 69 0.46 30.20 -19.55
N ASN A 70 0.38 30.75 -18.34
CA ASN A 70 0.98 32.04 -17.99
C ASN A 70 2.15 31.77 -17.04
N SER A 71 3.30 31.46 -17.63
CA SER A 71 4.58 31.70 -16.99
C SER A 71 4.74 33.21 -16.82
N ALA A 72 4.71 33.67 -15.57
CA ALA A 72 5.07 35.04 -15.24
C ALA A 72 6.47 35.36 -15.82
N PRO A 73 6.67 36.53 -16.44
CA PRO A 73 7.96 36.88 -17.02
C PRO A 73 8.98 37.00 -15.89
N GLN A 74 9.95 36.07 -15.86
CA GLN A 74 11.13 36.23 -15.03
C GLN A 74 11.85 37.52 -15.47
N PRO A 75 12.25 38.38 -14.52
CA PRO A 75 13.00 39.59 -14.86
C PRO A 75 14.32 39.18 -15.50
N LYS A 76 14.55 39.64 -16.75
CA LYS A 76 15.83 39.46 -17.45
C LYS A 76 16.93 40.09 -16.59
N GLN A 77 17.72 39.27 -15.90
CA GLN A 77 18.96 39.68 -15.24
C GLN A 77 19.99 39.91 -16.36
N SER A 78 20.23 41.17 -16.70
CA SER A 78 21.05 41.60 -17.83
C SER A 78 22.00 42.69 -17.35
N GLY A 79 23.10 42.32 -16.70
CA GLY A 79 24.16 43.29 -16.41
C GLY A 79 25.22 42.89 -15.40
N CYS A 80 24.95 42.00 -14.45
CA CYS A 80 25.93 41.67 -13.41
C CYS A 80 26.92 40.57 -13.88
N THR A 81 28.13 40.98 -14.28
CA THR A 81 29.22 40.08 -14.71
C THR A 81 30.19 39.80 -13.56
N GLY A 82 30.69 38.55 -13.46
CA GLY A 82 31.73 38.19 -12.50
C GLY A 82 31.46 36.88 -11.74
N ILE A 83 32.53 36.15 -11.44
CA ILE A 83 32.48 34.84 -10.78
C ILE A 83 31.85 34.88 -9.37
N ALA A 84 32.00 36.00 -8.64
CA ALA A 84 31.38 36.18 -7.32
C ALA A 84 29.85 36.26 -7.40
N TRP A 85 29.30 36.89 -8.44
CA TRP A 85 27.86 36.91 -8.71
C TRP A 85 27.33 35.52 -9.05
N ALA A 86 28.05 34.79 -9.90
CA ALA A 86 27.71 33.39 -10.21
C ALA A 86 27.74 32.49 -8.97
N LEU A 87 28.78 32.59 -8.13
CA LEU A 87 28.86 31.84 -6.88
C LEU A 87 27.70 32.14 -5.92
N SER A 88 27.22 33.39 -5.89
CA SER A 88 26.05 33.78 -5.09
C SER A 88 24.77 33.12 -5.58
N ALA A 89 24.57 33.11 -6.89
CA ALA A 89 23.40 32.50 -7.52
C ALA A 89 23.42 30.99 -7.31
N VAL A 90 24.57 30.35 -7.53
CA VAL A 90 24.78 28.92 -7.30
C VAL A 90 24.57 28.58 -5.82
N ARG A 91 25.13 29.36 -4.89
CA ARG A 91 24.96 29.15 -3.44
C ARG A 91 23.48 29.20 -3.07
N GLY A 92 22.75 30.21 -3.54
CA GLY A 92 21.32 30.35 -3.28
C GLY A 92 20.50 29.16 -3.80
N GLU A 93 20.78 28.69 -5.02
CA GLU A 93 20.12 27.50 -5.58
C GLU A 93 20.48 26.23 -4.79
N LEU A 94 21.76 26.02 -4.45
CA LEU A 94 22.20 24.86 -3.67
C LEU A 94 21.64 24.84 -2.24
N GLU A 95 21.46 26.00 -1.61
CA GLU A 95 20.86 26.10 -0.28
C GLU A 95 19.40 25.59 -0.27
N THR A 96 18.65 25.84 -1.35
CA THR A 96 17.26 25.32 -1.49
C THR A 96 17.18 23.80 -1.56
N ILE A 97 18.28 23.14 -1.93
CA ILE A 97 18.39 21.68 -2.05
C ILE A 97 19.43 21.11 -1.08
N SER A 98 19.69 21.82 0.02
CA SER A 98 20.71 21.45 1.01
C SER A 98 20.40 20.16 1.80
N ASP A 99 19.22 19.58 1.61
CA ASP A 99 18.83 18.27 2.13
C ASP A 99 19.32 17.11 1.26
N VAL A 100 19.75 17.37 0.02
CA VAL A 100 20.37 16.37 -0.85
C VAL A 100 21.78 16.05 -0.35
N GLU A 101 22.06 14.76 -0.21
CA GLU A 101 23.34 14.26 0.30
C GLU A 101 24.54 14.80 -0.52
N GLY A 102 25.51 15.37 0.18
CA GLY A 102 26.73 15.97 -0.40
C GLY A 102 26.61 17.43 -0.83
N VAL A 103 25.41 18.01 -0.95
CA VAL A 103 25.26 19.44 -1.35
C VAL A 103 25.88 20.38 -0.31
N ARG A 104 25.74 20.08 0.99
CA ARG A 104 26.38 20.86 2.06
C ARG A 104 27.90 20.85 1.98
N GLU A 105 28.50 19.69 1.72
CA GLU A 105 29.95 19.57 1.54
C GLU A 105 30.42 20.41 0.33
N GLN A 106 29.61 20.51 -0.71
CA GLN A 106 29.89 21.35 -1.86
C GLN A 106 29.81 22.84 -1.53
N LEU A 107 28.80 23.25 -0.73
CA LEU A 107 28.64 24.62 -0.25
C LEU A 107 29.82 25.05 0.66
N ASP A 108 30.31 24.14 1.49
CA ASP A 108 31.46 24.38 2.39
C ASP A 108 32.78 24.54 1.61
N ARG A 109 32.85 24.05 0.36
CA ARG A 109 34.01 24.20 -0.52
C ARG A 109 34.04 25.52 -1.29
N PHE A 110 33.05 26.39 -1.13
CA PHE A 110 33.08 27.70 -1.75
C PHE A 110 34.12 28.59 -1.06
N PRO A 111 34.81 29.46 -1.81
CA PRO A 111 35.91 30.22 -1.26
C PRO A 111 35.37 31.38 -0.44
N GLU A 112 36.07 31.67 0.65
CA GLU A 112 35.78 32.78 1.56
C GLU A 112 37.11 33.37 2.02
N CYS A 113 37.18 34.70 2.15
CA CYS A 113 38.33 35.42 2.68
C CYS A 113 38.15 35.62 4.20
N VAL A 114 38.89 34.87 5.01
CA VAL A 114 38.78 34.93 6.47
C VAL A 114 39.74 35.99 6.99
N LEU A 115 39.20 37.02 7.67
CA LEU A 115 39.99 38.14 8.18
C LEU A 115 40.65 37.82 9.52
N LEU A 116 41.97 38.03 9.61
CA LEU A 116 42.78 37.79 10.80
C LEU A 116 43.65 39.02 11.10
N GLY A 117 43.47 39.61 12.27
CA GLY A 117 44.13 40.84 12.71
C GLY A 117 43.33 41.48 13.84
N GLY A 118 43.81 42.56 14.45
CA GLY A 118 43.06 43.33 15.43
C GLY A 118 41.82 44.00 14.83
N ILE A 119 40.87 44.38 15.70
CA ILE A 119 39.59 45.01 15.29
C ILE A 119 39.82 46.24 14.41
N ALA A 120 40.83 47.05 14.71
CA ALA A 120 41.15 48.26 13.94
C ALA A 120 41.55 47.92 12.49
N ALA A 121 42.49 46.99 12.31
CA ALA A 121 42.95 46.56 10.98
C ALA A 121 41.82 45.90 10.16
N ARG A 122 41.01 45.05 10.80
CA ARG A 122 39.85 44.41 10.13
C ARG A 122 38.82 45.47 9.69
N ARG A 123 38.54 46.48 10.51
CA ARG A 123 37.66 47.61 10.17
C ARG A 123 38.19 48.42 8.99
N GLU A 124 39.49 48.71 8.96
CA GLU A 124 40.11 49.45 7.88
C GLU A 124 39.94 48.72 6.53
N LEU A 125 40.26 47.43 6.49
CA LEU A 125 40.08 46.64 5.26
C LEU A 125 38.61 46.50 4.87
N VAL A 126 37.70 46.23 5.81
CA VAL A 126 36.26 46.12 5.51
C VAL A 126 35.72 47.46 4.99
N ALA A 127 36.14 48.60 5.54
CA ALA A 127 35.77 49.92 5.02
C ALA A 127 36.27 50.11 3.58
N ALA A 128 37.52 49.73 3.29
CA ALA A 128 38.08 49.80 1.94
C ALA A 128 37.36 48.87 0.94
N LEU A 129 36.94 47.69 1.38
CA LEU A 129 36.18 46.73 0.57
C LEU A 129 34.75 47.19 0.26
N LEU A 130 34.16 48.03 1.11
CA LEU A 130 32.86 48.66 0.85
C LEU A 130 32.97 49.82 -0.16
N GLY A 131 34.19 50.31 -0.42
CA GLY A 131 34.47 51.39 -1.38
C GLY A 131 34.46 52.78 -0.75
N GLU A 132 34.61 53.81 -1.60
CA GLU A 132 34.65 55.21 -1.17
C GLU A 132 33.22 55.78 -1.03
N HIS A 133 32.62 55.61 0.15
CA HIS A 133 31.34 56.24 0.49
C HIS A 133 31.31 56.77 1.94
N ALA A 134 30.50 57.81 2.19
CA ALA A 134 30.51 58.56 3.45
C ALA A 134 30.25 57.69 4.71
N HIS A 135 29.53 56.58 4.56
CA HIS A 135 29.19 55.65 5.65
C HIS A 135 30.03 54.37 5.69
N ALA A 136 31.06 54.22 4.84
CA ALA A 136 31.86 52.98 4.74
C ALA A 136 32.53 52.64 6.08
N GLY A 137 33.14 53.65 6.73
CA GLY A 137 33.75 53.49 8.04
C GLY A 137 32.75 53.15 9.15
N ALA A 138 31.56 53.78 9.14
CA ALA A 138 30.50 53.50 10.12
C ALA A 138 29.92 52.09 9.93
N ALA A 139 29.69 51.67 8.69
CA ALA A 139 29.25 50.32 8.36
C ALA A 139 30.30 49.28 8.76
N ALA A 140 31.58 49.52 8.45
CA ALA A 140 32.67 48.64 8.87
C ALA A 140 32.76 48.53 10.41
N ALA A 141 32.54 49.62 11.14
CA ALA A 141 32.50 49.59 12.61
C ALA A 141 31.37 48.72 13.18
N ALA A 142 30.20 48.72 12.54
CA ALA A 142 29.07 47.86 12.89
C ALA A 142 29.30 46.40 12.47
N LEU A 143 29.85 46.19 11.27
CA LEU A 143 30.14 44.88 10.70
C LEU A 143 31.32 44.20 11.39
N VAL A 144 32.26 44.92 11.99
CA VAL A 144 33.40 44.40 12.78
C VAL A 144 33.31 44.98 14.19
N ALA A 145 32.29 44.56 14.92
CA ALA A 145 32.07 44.94 16.31
C ALA A 145 32.80 44.00 17.29
N PRO A 146 33.31 44.49 18.43
CA PRO A 146 33.78 43.63 19.51
C PRO A 146 32.64 42.79 20.09
N GLY A 147 32.98 41.64 20.68
CA GLY A 147 32.02 40.81 21.42
C GLY A 147 31.04 40.02 20.54
N LYS A 148 31.35 39.83 19.26
CA LYS A 148 30.57 38.95 18.38
C LYS A 148 30.45 37.54 18.94
N ARG A 149 29.28 36.95 18.78
CA ARG A 149 28.97 35.58 19.22
C ARG A 149 28.65 34.64 18.04
N GLN A 150 28.72 35.13 16.81
CA GLN A 150 28.46 34.37 15.59
C GLN A 150 29.41 34.85 14.48
N PRO A 151 29.97 33.97 13.64
CA PRO A 151 30.73 34.37 12.45
C PRO A 151 29.85 35.21 11.52
N LEU A 152 30.42 36.25 10.92
CA LEU A 152 29.72 37.11 9.98
C LEU A 152 30.30 36.94 8.58
N ALA A 153 29.53 36.35 7.67
CA ALA A 153 29.90 36.17 6.27
C ALA A 153 29.29 37.30 5.42
N LEU A 154 30.12 38.08 4.76
CA LEU A 154 29.76 39.22 3.93
C LEU A 154 29.92 38.85 2.45
N GLU A 155 28.82 38.80 1.72
CA GLU A 155 28.82 38.70 0.26
C GLU A 155 28.83 40.11 -0.33
N LEU A 156 30.01 40.58 -0.71
CA LEU A 156 30.21 41.91 -1.27
C LEU A 156 30.05 41.86 -2.79
N ARG A 157 29.17 42.72 -3.34
CA ARG A 157 28.85 42.73 -4.77
C ARG A 157 28.85 44.14 -5.34
N CYS A 158 29.74 44.41 -6.28
CA CYS A 158 29.75 45.64 -7.05
C CYS A 158 28.51 45.69 -7.94
N ALA A 159 27.70 46.74 -7.79
CA ALA A 159 26.56 46.99 -8.66
C ALA A 159 27.02 47.76 -9.91
N ALA A 160 26.50 47.41 -11.09
CA ALA A 160 26.69 48.21 -12.30
C ALA A 160 25.93 49.55 -12.19
N ILE A 161 26.50 50.62 -12.73
CA ILE A 161 25.98 51.99 -12.67
C ILE A 161 24.58 52.10 -13.31
N ASP A 162 24.26 51.23 -14.28
CA ASP A 162 23.05 51.31 -15.09
C ASP A 162 21.84 50.51 -14.55
N GLU A 163 22.01 49.65 -13.54
CA GLU A 163 20.96 48.71 -13.08
C GLU A 163 20.14 49.19 -11.86
N GLY A 164 20.18 50.48 -11.51
CA GLY A 164 19.49 50.99 -10.31
C GLY A 164 20.11 50.51 -9.00
N GLY A 165 21.36 50.04 -9.05
CA GLY A 165 22.20 49.93 -7.88
C GLY A 165 22.39 51.32 -7.28
N LEU A 166 22.16 51.46 -5.98
CA LEU A 166 22.42 52.71 -5.27
C LEU A 166 23.91 53.03 -5.44
N ALA A 167 24.21 54.06 -6.24
CA ALA A 167 25.55 54.62 -6.31
C ALA A 167 25.87 55.24 -4.94
N LEU A 168 26.55 54.47 -4.10
CA LEU A 168 26.86 54.84 -2.70
C LEU A 168 27.75 56.07 -2.61
N SER A 169 28.52 56.36 -3.66
CA SER A 169 29.27 57.61 -3.82
C SER A 169 28.39 58.83 -4.11
N SER A 170 27.19 58.65 -4.66
CA SER A 170 26.17 59.71 -4.86
C SER A 170 25.05 59.72 -3.81
N LEU A 171 25.00 58.69 -2.95
CA LEU A 171 24.07 58.61 -1.85
C LEU A 171 24.41 59.70 -0.82
N SER A 172 23.58 60.74 -0.78
CA SER A 172 23.65 61.79 0.23
C SER A 172 22.33 61.84 1.00
N GLY A 173 22.44 62.08 2.31
CA GLY A 173 21.30 62.24 3.20
C GLY A 173 20.56 60.92 3.52
N PRO A 174 19.21 60.93 3.56
CA PRO A 174 18.42 59.95 4.31
C PRO A 174 18.47 58.50 3.78
N GLU A 175 18.74 58.30 2.50
CA GLU A 175 18.87 56.95 1.93
C GLU A 175 20.15 56.24 2.35
N ALA A 176 21.24 57.01 2.52
CA ALA A 176 22.53 56.51 2.97
C ALA A 176 22.47 56.13 4.46
N ASP A 177 21.79 56.96 5.26
CA ASP A 177 21.47 56.69 6.66
C ASP A 177 20.56 55.45 6.81
N ALA A 178 19.56 55.29 5.94
CA ALA A 178 18.68 54.13 5.94
C ALA A 178 19.44 52.83 5.60
N TRP A 179 20.36 52.88 4.62
CA TRP A 179 21.24 51.75 4.31
C TRP A 179 22.13 51.40 5.51
N LEU A 180 22.80 52.39 6.11
CA LEU A 180 23.66 52.18 7.28
C LEU A 180 22.87 51.63 8.48
N SER A 181 21.66 52.14 8.71
CA SER A 181 20.74 51.63 9.74
C SER A 181 20.39 50.17 9.48
N GLY A 182 20.12 49.80 8.23
CA GLY A 182 19.83 48.40 7.86
C GLY A 182 21.04 47.47 8.04
N VAL A 183 22.24 47.92 7.65
CA VAL A 183 23.49 47.17 7.89
C VAL A 183 23.74 46.99 9.38
N THR A 184 23.60 48.06 10.17
CA THR A 184 23.79 48.05 11.63
C THR A 184 22.79 47.12 12.30
N GLN A 185 21.52 47.18 11.90
CA GLN A 185 20.47 46.30 12.41
C GLN A 185 20.76 44.84 12.07
N ALA A 186 21.15 44.53 10.83
CA ALA A 186 21.48 43.17 10.43
C ALA A 186 22.72 42.62 11.15
N ALA A 187 23.78 43.43 11.29
CA ALA A 187 25.00 43.08 11.99
C ALA A 187 24.79 42.84 13.49
N SER A 188 23.87 43.58 14.12
CA SER A 188 23.57 43.45 15.56
C SER A 188 23.14 42.04 15.97
N VAL A 189 22.58 41.25 15.04
CA VAL A 189 22.19 39.85 15.26
C VAL A 189 23.41 38.99 15.61
N ALA A 190 24.59 39.29 15.07
CA ALA A 190 25.83 38.55 15.35
C ALA A 190 26.42 38.83 16.74
N VAL A 191 26.02 39.92 17.40
CA VAL A 191 26.44 40.29 18.77
C VAL A 191 25.53 39.65 19.84
N GLY A 192 24.46 38.96 19.41
CA GLY A 192 23.41 38.43 20.29
C GLY A 192 23.91 37.51 21.43
N ALA A 193 23.03 37.24 22.40
CA ALA A 193 23.39 36.62 23.68
C ALA A 193 23.91 35.16 23.63
N ARG A 194 23.88 34.46 22.48
CA ARG A 194 24.25 33.04 22.37
C ARG A 194 25.27 32.81 21.28
N LEU A 195 26.30 32.00 21.60
CA LEU A 195 27.28 31.51 20.64
C LEU A 195 26.63 30.57 19.61
N LYS A 196 26.75 30.91 18.31
CA LYS A 196 26.26 30.12 17.17
C LYS A 196 27.40 29.81 16.21
N VAL A 197 27.53 28.53 15.83
CA VAL A 197 28.62 28.05 14.96
C VAL A 197 28.37 28.39 13.50
N ASP A 198 27.11 28.41 13.06
CA ASP A 198 26.75 28.76 11.69
C ASP A 198 26.90 30.27 11.46
N SER A 199 27.42 30.66 10.30
CA SER A 199 27.64 32.06 9.96
C SER A 199 26.34 32.82 9.73
N LEU A 200 26.25 34.05 10.21
CA LEU A 200 25.26 35.00 9.74
C LEU A 200 25.74 35.55 8.40
N ARG A 201 25.01 35.24 7.33
CA ARG A 201 25.35 35.66 5.97
C ARG A 201 24.60 36.94 5.60
N LEU A 202 25.32 37.99 5.20
CA LEU A 202 24.79 39.26 4.76
C LEU A 202 25.28 39.55 3.35
N ARG A 203 24.35 39.87 2.43
CA ARG A 203 24.71 40.35 1.10
C ARG A 203 24.64 41.87 1.06
N LEU A 204 25.76 42.50 0.71
CA LEU A 204 25.88 43.94 0.57
C LEU A 204 26.19 44.23 -0.90
N SER A 205 25.34 45.02 -1.55
CA SER A 205 25.54 45.43 -2.92
C SER A 205 25.58 46.94 -3.03
N ALA A 206 26.62 47.43 -3.70
CA ALA A 206 27.07 48.80 -3.62
C ALA A 206 27.97 49.13 -4.82
N VAL A 207 27.83 50.32 -5.43
CA VAL A 207 28.77 50.76 -6.47
C VAL A 207 30.13 51.03 -5.83
N GLY A 208 31.20 50.46 -6.40
CA GLY A 208 32.57 50.59 -5.90
C GLY A 208 32.94 49.62 -4.77
N CYS A 209 32.01 48.76 -4.33
CA CYS A 209 32.29 47.69 -3.40
C CYS A 209 32.98 46.52 -4.12
N ALA A 210 33.87 45.81 -3.43
CA ALA A 210 34.58 44.67 -3.97
C ALA A 210 33.65 43.49 -4.30
N ASN A 211 34.01 42.64 -5.25
CA ASN A 211 33.28 41.42 -5.61
C ASN A 211 33.90 40.17 -4.97
N LEU A 212 33.70 39.97 -3.68
CA LEU A 212 34.21 38.79 -2.97
C LEU A 212 33.40 38.45 -1.72
N ASP A 213 33.66 37.27 -1.16
CA ASP A 213 33.06 36.79 0.09
C ASP A 213 34.06 36.91 1.23
N VAL A 214 33.71 37.64 2.29
CA VAL A 214 34.56 37.87 3.47
C VAL A 214 33.93 37.25 4.70
N VAL A 215 34.73 36.68 5.60
CA VAL A 215 34.27 36.22 6.90
C VAL A 215 35.04 36.90 8.01
N ASP A 216 34.31 37.55 8.91
CA ASP A 216 34.83 38.04 10.18
C ASP A 216 34.43 37.06 11.30
N LEU A 217 35.43 36.57 12.03
CA LEU A 217 35.25 35.60 13.11
C LEU A 217 35.17 36.30 14.48
N PRO A 218 34.46 35.70 15.46
CA PRO A 218 34.57 36.12 16.85
C PRO A 218 36.02 36.07 17.36
N ASP A 219 36.42 37.11 18.09
CA ASP A 219 37.73 37.17 18.75
C ASP A 219 37.83 36.12 19.88
N ARG A 220 39.07 35.72 20.22
CA ARG A 220 39.31 34.90 21.41
C ARG A 220 39.23 35.82 22.62
N ASP A 221 38.49 35.44 23.66
CA ASP A 221 38.41 36.24 24.88
C ASP A 221 39.80 36.26 25.55
N ASP A 222 40.48 37.42 25.54
CA ASP A 222 41.83 37.60 26.12
C ASP A 222 41.81 37.66 27.67
N GLY A 223 40.62 37.64 28.28
CA GLY A 223 40.42 37.81 29.72
C GLY A 223 40.04 36.52 30.45
N ASN A 224 41.06 35.75 30.86
CA ASN A 224 41.02 34.78 31.97
C ASN A 224 40.13 33.51 31.78
N GLY A 225 40.71 32.45 31.20
CA GLY A 225 40.29 31.06 31.43
C GLY A 225 39.68 30.31 30.23
N GLY A 226 40.52 29.91 29.27
CA GLY A 226 40.21 28.93 28.23
C GLY A 226 39.36 29.45 27.07
N THR A 227 39.81 29.21 25.83
CA THR A 227 38.98 29.50 24.67
C THR A 227 37.71 28.66 24.72
N HIS A 228 36.54 29.30 24.65
CA HIS A 228 35.27 28.59 24.62
C HIS A 228 35.27 27.56 23.46
N PRO A 229 34.94 26.28 23.68
CA PRO A 229 35.11 25.22 22.67
C PRO A 229 34.37 25.51 21.36
N LYS A 230 33.19 26.15 21.43
CA LYS A 230 32.46 26.61 20.23
C LYS A 230 33.20 27.67 19.41
N ILE A 231 33.99 28.55 20.02
CA ILE A 231 34.78 29.56 19.28
C ILE A 231 35.93 28.84 18.56
N GLU A 232 36.56 27.86 19.21
CA GLU A 232 37.55 27.00 18.55
C GLU A 232 36.94 26.19 17.41
N GLU A 233 35.72 25.67 17.58
CA GLU A 233 34.97 24.98 16.53
C GLU A 233 34.71 25.89 15.33
N MET A 234 34.30 27.15 15.56
CA MET A 234 34.12 28.15 14.49
C MET A 234 35.45 28.42 13.76
N HIS A 235 36.54 28.60 14.51
CA HIS A 235 37.87 28.83 13.94
C HIS A 235 38.36 27.61 13.16
N LEU A 236 38.19 26.39 13.68
CA LEU A 236 38.52 25.14 12.99
C LEU A 236 37.73 25.00 11.69
N ARG A 237 36.44 25.35 11.69
CA ARG A 237 35.57 25.27 10.50
C ARG A 237 36.04 26.21 9.39
N HIS A 238 36.27 27.49 9.69
CA HIS A 238 36.62 28.49 8.68
C HIS A 238 38.12 28.48 8.32
N LEU A 239 39.02 28.37 9.30
CA LEU A 239 40.47 28.37 9.06
C LEU A 239 40.96 27.01 8.55
N GLY A 240 40.33 25.92 8.99
CA GLY A 240 40.64 24.57 8.53
C GLY A 240 40.17 24.26 7.12
N SER A 241 39.17 25.00 6.60
CA SER A 241 38.67 24.76 5.26
C SER A 241 39.71 25.13 4.22
N SER A 242 40.20 24.16 3.44
CA SER A 242 41.14 24.41 2.34
C SER A 242 40.55 25.36 1.28
N SER A 243 39.22 25.52 1.24
CA SER A 243 38.53 26.45 0.33
C SER A 243 38.80 27.93 0.62
N SER A 244 39.20 28.28 1.84
CA SER A 244 39.29 29.67 2.31
C SER A 244 40.68 30.29 2.12
N VAL A 245 40.70 31.59 1.83
CA VAL A 245 41.91 32.45 1.85
C VAL A 245 42.06 33.03 3.25
N LEU A 246 43.23 32.87 3.86
CA LEU A 246 43.53 33.47 5.16
C LEU A 246 44.11 34.86 4.94
N VAL A 247 43.44 35.91 5.40
CA VAL A 247 43.88 37.30 5.20
C VAL A 247 44.50 37.82 6.49
N CYS A 248 45.83 37.87 6.54
CA CYS A 248 46.59 38.35 7.70
C CYS A 248 46.84 39.85 7.57
N LEU A 249 46.35 40.64 8.50
CA LEU A 249 46.43 42.12 8.46
C LEU A 249 47.55 42.69 9.34
N GLU A 250 47.96 41.94 10.37
CA GLU A 250 48.96 42.37 11.35
C GLU A 250 49.98 41.25 11.64
N PRO A 251 51.23 41.60 11.99
CA PRO A 251 52.21 40.64 12.48
C PRO A 251 51.83 40.10 13.88
N GLY A 252 52.52 39.04 14.33
CA GLY A 252 52.34 38.47 15.67
C GLY A 252 51.28 37.36 15.73
N PRO A 253 50.39 37.33 16.75
CA PRO A 253 49.45 36.21 16.96
C PRO A 253 48.54 35.86 15.76
N PRO A 254 48.01 36.82 14.97
CA PRO A 254 47.25 36.50 13.77
C PRO A 254 48.07 35.74 12.72
N MET A 255 49.35 36.12 12.55
CA MET A 255 50.27 35.46 11.61
C MET A 255 50.65 34.05 12.08
N GLU A 256 50.85 33.84 13.38
CA GLU A 256 51.06 32.52 13.96
C GLU A 256 49.84 31.60 13.74
N LEU A 257 48.64 32.15 13.88
CA LEU A 257 47.40 31.43 13.60
C LEU A 257 47.30 31.04 12.12
N CYS A 258 47.62 31.94 11.18
CA CYS A 258 47.71 31.60 9.77
C CYS A 258 48.71 30.45 9.52
N ARG A 259 49.93 30.54 10.07
CA ARG A 259 50.96 29.49 9.90
C ARG A 259 50.54 28.14 10.48
N ARG A 260 49.68 28.12 11.50
CA ARG A 260 49.13 26.86 12.05
C ARG A 260 48.21 26.14 11.06
N PHE A 261 47.39 26.90 10.33
CA PHE A 261 46.40 26.35 9.39
C PHE A 261 46.89 26.30 7.93
N ASP A 262 47.94 27.04 7.62
CA ASP A 262 48.60 27.10 6.33
C ASP A 262 50.13 27.26 6.51
N PRO A 263 50.83 26.18 6.92
CA PRO A 263 52.27 26.24 7.20
C PRO A 263 53.12 26.64 5.98
N ARG A 264 52.60 26.41 4.78
CA ARG A 264 53.28 26.72 3.51
C ARG A 264 52.94 28.12 2.98
N GLY A 265 51.94 28.79 3.56
CA GLY A 265 51.49 30.11 3.12
C GLY A 265 50.84 30.10 1.73
N GLU A 266 50.38 28.94 1.22
CA GLU A 266 49.85 28.81 -0.14
C GLU A 266 48.51 29.55 -0.32
N ARG A 267 47.74 29.67 0.76
CA ARG A 267 46.41 30.30 0.80
C ARG A 267 46.35 31.48 1.77
N THR A 268 47.47 31.89 2.35
CA THR A 268 47.59 33.05 3.23
C THR A 268 48.02 34.26 2.42
N MET A 269 47.25 35.35 2.52
CA MET A 269 47.57 36.64 1.93
C MET A 269 47.95 37.62 3.04
N LEU A 270 49.12 38.26 2.92
CA LEU A 270 49.58 39.29 3.83
C LEU A 270 49.17 40.67 3.29
N LEU A 271 48.41 41.43 4.07
CA LEU A 271 47.96 42.78 3.76
C LEU A 271 48.27 43.72 4.93
N GLY A 272 48.19 45.03 4.71
CA GLY A 272 48.38 46.02 5.77
C GLY A 272 49.76 45.94 6.43
N ALA A 273 49.80 46.03 7.76
CA ALA A 273 51.03 45.96 8.54
C ALA A 273 51.75 44.60 8.40
N ALA A 274 51.03 43.52 8.12
CA ALA A 274 51.64 42.20 7.92
C ALA A 274 52.49 42.12 6.63
N ALA A 275 52.14 42.87 5.59
CA ALA A 275 52.86 42.83 4.30
C ALA A 275 54.29 43.38 4.41
N GLY A 276 54.52 44.39 5.26
CA GLY A 276 55.84 45.00 5.47
C GLY A 276 56.86 44.10 6.17
N HIS A 277 56.42 43.03 6.83
CA HIS A 277 57.29 42.17 7.63
C HIS A 277 58.10 41.14 6.80
N GLN A 278 57.70 40.88 5.55
CA GLN A 278 58.38 39.92 4.65
C GLN A 278 59.31 40.57 3.60
N GLY A 279 59.49 41.90 3.62
CA GLY A 279 60.49 42.59 2.79
C GLY A 279 60.23 42.60 1.27
N SER A 280 59.06 42.15 0.81
CA SER A 280 58.74 42.04 -0.64
C SER A 280 58.16 43.31 -1.24
N LEU A 281 57.47 44.16 -0.47
CA LEU A 281 56.85 45.43 -0.89
C LEU A 281 56.75 46.38 0.33
N PRO A 282 56.82 47.71 0.16
CA PRO A 282 56.61 48.65 1.27
C PRO A 282 55.16 48.54 1.78
N ALA A 283 54.96 48.49 3.11
CA ALA A 283 53.65 48.32 3.74
C ALA A 283 52.59 49.34 3.28
N SER A 284 53.03 50.52 2.81
CA SER A 284 52.18 51.58 2.26
C SER A 284 51.46 51.21 0.96
N GLU A 285 51.93 50.23 0.20
CA GLU A 285 51.34 49.84 -1.09
C GLU A 285 50.20 48.82 -0.99
N LEU A 286 50.02 48.21 0.19
CA LEU A 286 48.98 47.18 0.45
C LEU A 286 48.10 47.55 1.65
N CYS A 287 47.81 48.85 1.83
CA CYS A 287 46.82 49.37 2.77
C CYS A 287 45.60 49.95 2.02
N GLY A 288 44.48 50.12 2.73
CA GLY A 288 43.27 50.74 2.18
C GLY A 288 42.74 50.09 0.88
N THR A 289 42.42 50.92 -0.11
CA THR A 289 41.79 50.48 -1.37
C THR A 289 42.69 49.59 -2.23
N ALA A 290 44.01 49.75 -2.14
CA ALA A 290 44.96 48.88 -2.85
C ALA A 290 44.91 47.45 -2.30
N ALA A 291 44.82 47.30 -0.97
CA ALA A 291 44.65 46.01 -0.29
C ALA A 291 43.34 45.31 -0.70
N ALA A 292 42.25 46.08 -0.73
CA ALA A 292 40.93 45.59 -1.15
C ALA A 292 40.96 45.06 -2.61
N ARG A 293 41.57 45.80 -3.53
CA ARG A 293 41.74 45.36 -4.93
C ARG A 293 42.62 44.13 -5.06
N ALA A 294 43.74 44.08 -4.34
CA ALA A 294 44.63 42.92 -4.36
C ALA A 294 43.90 41.66 -3.85
N LEU A 295 43.07 41.80 -2.81
CA LEU A 295 42.26 40.71 -2.26
C LEU A 295 41.19 40.25 -3.25
N GLU A 296 40.50 41.18 -3.93
CA GLU A 296 39.52 40.87 -4.97
C GLU A 296 40.14 40.09 -6.14
N VAL A 297 41.31 40.52 -6.62
CA VAL A 297 42.06 39.82 -7.68
C VAL A 297 42.44 38.40 -7.23
N ARG A 298 42.95 38.25 -6.00
CA ARG A 298 43.31 36.93 -5.46
C ARG A 298 42.09 36.03 -5.30
N PHE A 299 40.98 36.57 -4.81
CA PHE A 299 39.72 35.82 -4.68
C PHE A 299 39.20 35.35 -6.04
N ALA A 300 39.19 36.22 -7.05
CA ALA A 300 38.79 35.88 -8.41
C ALA A 300 39.67 34.78 -9.02
N ALA A 301 41.00 34.88 -8.86
CA ALA A 301 41.94 33.86 -9.33
C ALA A 301 41.70 32.50 -8.66
N LEU A 302 41.47 32.49 -7.33
CA LEU A 302 41.15 31.26 -6.60
C LEU A 302 39.82 30.64 -7.05
N CYS A 303 38.82 31.48 -7.33
CA CYS A 303 37.54 31.01 -7.86
C CYS A 303 37.72 30.35 -9.23
N ALA A 304 38.51 30.94 -10.11
CA ALA A 304 38.81 30.38 -11.42
C ALA A 304 39.56 29.04 -11.31
N GLU A 305 40.55 28.95 -10.42
CA GLU A 305 41.31 27.71 -10.18
C GLU A 305 40.41 26.56 -9.69
N ARG A 306 39.41 26.87 -8.87
CA ARG A 306 38.54 25.87 -8.21
C ARG A 306 37.22 25.59 -8.91
N ALA A 307 36.81 26.45 -9.84
CA ALA A 307 35.62 26.25 -10.65
C ALA A 307 35.53 24.85 -11.29
N PRO A 308 36.61 24.24 -11.83
CA PRO A 308 36.56 22.88 -12.37
C PRO A 308 36.15 21.82 -11.34
N GLN A 309 36.62 21.94 -10.09
CA GLN A 309 36.27 21.01 -9.01
C GLN A 309 34.80 21.16 -8.62
N TRP A 310 34.28 22.39 -8.60
CA TRP A 310 32.86 22.60 -8.30
C TRP A 310 31.96 22.08 -9.42
N LEU A 311 32.34 22.34 -10.68
CA LEU A 311 31.64 21.81 -11.85
C LEU A 311 31.64 20.29 -11.86
N ALA A 312 32.74 19.63 -11.50
CA ALA A 312 32.80 18.18 -11.36
C ALA A 312 31.84 17.66 -10.28
N GLY A 313 31.81 18.31 -9.11
CA GLY A 313 30.87 17.98 -8.04
C GLY A 313 29.41 18.13 -8.45
N LEU A 314 29.06 19.25 -9.09
CA LEU A 314 27.72 19.50 -9.61
C LEU A 314 27.31 18.52 -10.70
N THR A 315 28.23 18.16 -11.60
CA THR A 315 27.98 17.15 -12.66
C THR A 315 27.71 15.78 -12.04
N ARG A 316 28.40 15.43 -10.94
CA ARG A 316 28.11 14.20 -10.19
C ARG A 316 26.71 14.24 -9.55
N PHE A 317 26.29 15.37 -9.00
CA PHE A 317 24.92 15.53 -8.48
C PHE A 317 23.88 15.45 -9.60
N GLU A 318 24.15 16.05 -10.75
CA GLU A 318 23.29 15.94 -11.94
C GLU A 318 23.09 14.47 -12.33
N GLY A 319 24.17 13.69 -12.45
CA GLY A 319 24.09 12.27 -12.79
C GLY A 319 23.31 11.44 -11.76
N LYS A 320 23.51 11.70 -10.46
CA LYS A 320 22.76 11.03 -9.38
C LYS A 320 21.27 11.38 -9.42
N LEU A 321 20.94 12.66 -9.56
CA LEU A 321 19.56 13.14 -9.59
C LEU A 321 18.84 12.71 -10.87
N ALA A 322 19.53 12.66 -12.00
CA ALA A 322 18.99 12.13 -13.25
C ALA A 322 18.63 10.64 -13.09
N LYS A 323 19.55 9.83 -12.58
CA LYS A 323 19.30 8.40 -12.31
C LYS A 323 18.13 8.19 -11.35
N ALA A 324 18.11 8.94 -10.24
CA ALA A 324 17.01 8.88 -9.28
C ALA A 324 15.67 9.34 -9.89
N GLY A 325 15.70 10.31 -10.80
CA GLY A 325 14.53 10.77 -11.54
C GLY A 325 13.99 9.70 -12.50
N ASP A 326 14.87 9.02 -13.22
CA ASP A 326 14.49 7.91 -14.11
C ASP A 326 13.92 6.73 -13.30
N GLU A 327 14.58 6.34 -12.22
CA GLU A 327 14.08 5.30 -11.30
C GLU A 327 12.70 5.65 -10.70
N ALA A 328 12.49 6.91 -10.30
CA ALA A 328 11.20 7.38 -9.77
C ALA A 328 10.10 7.38 -10.84
N LYS A 329 10.42 7.77 -12.08
CA LYS A 329 9.48 7.75 -13.21
C LYS A 329 9.08 6.32 -13.57
N ASP A 330 10.05 5.42 -13.65
CA ASP A 330 9.80 4.01 -13.92
C ASP A 330 8.89 3.39 -12.85
N LEU A 331 9.13 3.72 -11.57
CA LEU A 331 8.28 3.28 -10.47
C LEU A 331 6.87 3.86 -10.59
N ALA A 332 6.74 5.17 -10.86
CA ALA A 332 5.44 5.84 -11.01
C ALA A 332 4.62 5.26 -12.17
N GLN A 333 5.26 4.86 -13.27
CA GLN A 333 4.61 4.20 -14.41
C GLN A 333 4.17 2.77 -14.05
N LYS A 334 5.04 2.00 -13.41
CA LYS A 334 4.76 0.62 -12.98
C LYS A 334 3.63 0.52 -11.95
N GLU A 335 3.46 1.54 -11.13
CA GLU A 335 2.44 1.61 -10.08
C GLU A 335 1.17 2.36 -10.49
N THR A 336 0.96 2.59 -11.80
CA THR A 336 -0.34 3.07 -12.28
C THR A 336 -1.43 2.03 -12.04
N SER A 337 -2.66 2.48 -11.81
CA SER A 337 -3.80 1.59 -11.55
C SER A 337 -4.01 0.56 -12.67
N GLU A 338 -3.89 0.98 -13.92
CA GLU A 338 -4.02 0.09 -15.09
C GLU A 338 -2.94 -0.98 -15.12
N GLU A 339 -1.68 -0.60 -14.86
CA GLU A 339 -0.56 -1.53 -14.89
C GLU A 339 -0.61 -2.53 -13.74
N VAL A 340 -1.01 -2.08 -12.54
CA VAL A 340 -1.25 -2.97 -11.39
C VAL A 340 -2.37 -3.97 -11.69
N LEU A 341 -3.46 -3.56 -12.34
CA LEU A 341 -4.52 -4.48 -12.77
C LEU A 341 -4.03 -5.44 -13.84
N ARG A 342 -3.28 -4.96 -14.84
CA ARG A 342 -2.70 -5.79 -15.89
C ARG A 342 -1.82 -6.89 -15.29
N HIS A 343 -0.96 -6.52 -14.35
CA HIS A 343 -0.11 -7.43 -13.61
C HIS A 343 -0.91 -8.39 -12.72
N ALA A 344 -1.96 -7.93 -12.03
CA ALA A 344 -2.84 -8.79 -11.23
C ALA A 344 -3.59 -9.82 -12.07
N ARG A 345 -4.12 -9.42 -13.24
CA ARG A 345 -4.80 -10.33 -14.16
C ARG A 345 -3.83 -11.37 -14.73
N ALA A 346 -2.65 -10.94 -15.17
CA ALA A 346 -1.63 -11.85 -15.67
C ALA A 346 -1.15 -12.86 -14.61
N ALA A 347 -0.86 -12.37 -13.40
CA ALA A 347 -0.50 -13.21 -12.27
C ALA A 347 -1.64 -14.15 -11.87
N GLY A 348 -2.88 -13.67 -11.91
CA GLY A 348 -4.09 -14.44 -11.62
C GLY A 348 -4.30 -15.60 -12.60
N ILE A 349 -4.13 -15.36 -13.91
CA ILE A 349 -4.20 -16.41 -14.93
C ILE A 349 -3.13 -17.47 -14.66
N SER A 350 -1.88 -17.07 -14.40
CA SER A 350 -0.83 -18.02 -14.03
C SER A 350 -1.15 -18.77 -12.75
N PHE A 351 -1.74 -18.11 -11.74
CA PHE A 351 -2.16 -18.77 -10.51
C PHE A 351 -3.25 -19.81 -10.77
N GLY A 352 -4.22 -19.52 -11.63
CA GLY A 352 -5.26 -20.48 -12.05
C GLY A 352 -4.70 -21.69 -12.79
N ARG A 353 -3.72 -21.49 -13.68
CA ARG A 353 -3.01 -22.59 -14.37
C ARG A 353 -2.14 -23.41 -13.41
N ALA A 354 -1.49 -22.76 -12.44
CA ALA A 354 -0.76 -23.45 -11.39
C ALA A 354 -1.70 -24.32 -10.53
N PHE A 355 -2.91 -23.82 -10.23
CA PHE A 355 -3.95 -24.59 -9.56
C PHE A 355 -4.36 -25.86 -10.33
N GLU A 356 -4.46 -25.80 -11.67
CA GLU A 356 -4.70 -26.99 -12.51
C GLU A 356 -3.64 -28.08 -12.27
N HIS A 357 -2.37 -27.71 -12.15
CA HIS A 357 -1.28 -28.66 -11.89
C HIS A 357 -1.32 -29.26 -10.50
N VAL A 358 -1.64 -28.46 -9.48
CA VAL A 358 -1.79 -28.93 -8.09
C VAL A 358 -2.96 -29.90 -7.97
N ILE A 359 -4.10 -29.56 -8.58
CA ILE A 359 -5.26 -30.45 -8.64
C ILE A 359 -4.98 -31.71 -9.46
N GLY A 360 -4.18 -31.60 -10.53
CA GLY A 360 -3.73 -32.74 -11.34
C GLY A 360 -2.79 -33.71 -10.62
N GLY A 361 -2.40 -33.43 -9.37
CA GLY A 361 -1.55 -34.32 -8.58
C GLY A 361 -0.07 -34.24 -8.95
N THR A 362 0.38 -33.09 -9.46
CA THR A 362 1.80 -32.89 -9.76
C THR A 362 2.61 -33.04 -8.45
N PRO A 363 3.58 -33.97 -8.38
CA PRO A 363 4.30 -34.27 -7.16
C PRO A 363 5.20 -33.08 -6.73
N GLY A 364 5.46 -32.97 -5.43
CA GLY A 364 6.49 -32.08 -4.87
C GLY A 364 6.01 -30.93 -3.99
N CYS A 365 4.70 -30.79 -3.75
CA CYS A 365 4.18 -29.80 -2.81
C CYS A 365 3.57 -30.48 -1.58
N SER A 366 4.17 -30.27 -0.40
CA SER A 366 3.59 -30.69 0.89
C SER A 366 2.97 -29.53 1.66
N ALA A 367 3.09 -28.30 1.17
CA ALA A 367 2.49 -27.14 1.83
C ALA A 367 0.96 -27.23 1.80
N GLY A 368 0.35 -26.89 2.94
CA GLY A 368 -1.09 -27.01 3.14
C GLY A 368 -1.61 -28.45 3.09
N ALA A 369 -0.73 -29.47 3.16
CA ALA A 369 -1.18 -30.85 3.27
C ALA A 369 -1.66 -31.12 4.69
N LEU A 370 -2.91 -31.58 4.81
CA LEU A 370 -3.58 -31.82 6.08
C LEU A 370 -4.14 -33.24 6.10
N THR A 371 -4.21 -33.84 7.29
CA THR A 371 -4.98 -35.06 7.52
C THR A 371 -6.48 -34.74 7.52
N LEU A 372 -7.34 -35.77 7.42
CA LEU A 372 -8.79 -35.56 7.44
C LEU A 372 -9.26 -34.89 8.74
N GLU A 373 -8.66 -35.29 9.86
CA GLU A 373 -9.00 -34.73 11.17
C GLU A 373 -8.63 -33.25 11.27
N GLU A 374 -7.41 -32.87 10.84
CA GLU A 374 -6.96 -31.49 10.82
C GLU A 374 -7.86 -30.62 9.91
N GLU A 375 -8.18 -31.10 8.69
CA GLU A 375 -9.09 -30.39 7.79
C GLU A 375 -10.46 -30.13 8.42
N LEU A 376 -11.05 -31.14 9.07
CA LEU A 376 -12.36 -31.02 9.68
C LEU A 376 -12.35 -30.07 10.89
N VAL A 377 -11.27 -30.07 11.67
CA VAL A 377 -11.07 -29.14 12.79
C VAL A 377 -10.95 -27.70 12.28
N GLU A 378 -10.11 -27.47 11.28
CA GLU A 378 -9.95 -26.14 10.68
C GLU A 378 -11.25 -25.65 10.02
N PHE A 379 -11.95 -26.53 9.30
CA PHE A 379 -13.23 -26.22 8.68
C PHE A 379 -14.30 -25.87 9.71
N ALA A 380 -14.44 -26.66 10.78
CA ALA A 380 -15.41 -26.38 11.84
C ALA A 380 -15.09 -25.06 12.55
N GLY A 381 -13.81 -24.78 12.80
CA GLY A 381 -13.37 -23.50 13.35
C GLY A 381 -13.69 -22.31 12.44
N ALA A 382 -13.41 -22.43 11.14
CA ALA A 382 -13.74 -21.41 10.14
C ALA A 382 -15.25 -21.20 10.00
N ALA A 383 -16.04 -22.28 10.06
CA ALA A 383 -17.49 -22.21 10.03
C ALA A 383 -18.02 -21.45 11.26
N ALA A 384 -17.52 -21.75 12.47
CA ALA A 384 -17.91 -21.07 13.69
C ALA A 384 -17.58 -19.56 13.68
N ARG A 385 -16.52 -19.14 12.97
CA ARG A 385 -16.19 -17.72 12.74
C ARG A 385 -16.99 -17.06 11.60
N GLY A 386 -17.81 -17.83 10.89
CA GLY A 386 -18.62 -17.34 9.78
C GLY A 386 -17.87 -17.18 8.46
N GLU A 387 -16.68 -17.77 8.32
CA GLU A 387 -15.79 -17.64 7.14
C GLU A 387 -16.15 -18.60 5.99
N CYS A 388 -17.02 -19.57 6.25
CA CYS A 388 -17.41 -20.63 5.30
C CYS A 388 -18.66 -20.30 4.46
N GLY A 389 -19.10 -19.04 4.43
CA GLY A 389 -20.20 -18.59 3.54
C GLY A 389 -19.80 -18.63 2.06
N ALA A 390 -20.78 -18.88 1.17
CA ALA A 390 -20.56 -18.94 -0.28
C ALA A 390 -21.81 -18.53 -1.07
N GLY A 391 -21.73 -17.45 -1.84
CA GLY A 391 -22.84 -16.98 -2.69
C GLY A 391 -24.09 -16.64 -1.86
N THR A 392 -25.21 -17.29 -2.15
CA THR A 392 -26.47 -17.18 -1.38
C THR A 392 -26.46 -17.93 -0.04
N LEU A 393 -25.45 -18.75 0.25
CA LEU A 393 -25.34 -19.46 1.52
C LEU A 393 -24.84 -18.51 2.62
N SER A 394 -25.75 -18.08 3.49
CA SER A 394 -25.41 -17.22 4.63
C SER A 394 -24.54 -17.95 5.65
N SER A 395 -23.67 -17.21 6.34
CA SER A 395 -22.81 -17.75 7.39
C SER A 395 -23.62 -18.42 8.51
N GLU A 396 -24.79 -17.89 8.85
CA GLU A 396 -25.70 -18.48 9.84
C GLU A 396 -26.21 -19.87 9.43
N CYS A 397 -26.60 -20.03 8.15
CA CYS A 397 -27.03 -21.32 7.61
C CYS A 397 -25.88 -22.33 7.63
N THR A 398 -24.67 -21.89 7.31
CA THR A 398 -23.47 -22.74 7.36
C THR A 398 -23.16 -23.18 8.78
N ILE A 399 -23.17 -22.26 9.75
CA ILE A 399 -22.92 -22.57 11.16
C ILE A 399 -23.91 -23.63 11.65
N ALA A 400 -25.20 -23.44 11.38
CA ALA A 400 -26.24 -24.39 11.77
C ALA A 400 -26.04 -25.77 11.10
N ALA A 401 -25.74 -25.80 9.80
CA ALA A 401 -25.51 -27.04 9.07
C ALA A 401 -24.29 -27.82 9.57
N VAL A 402 -23.19 -27.13 9.88
CA VAL A 402 -21.97 -27.76 10.43
C VAL A 402 -22.20 -28.24 11.85
N ALA A 403 -22.81 -27.42 12.72
CA ALA A 403 -23.11 -27.81 14.09
C ALA A 403 -24.01 -29.06 14.15
N ASP A 404 -25.06 -29.11 13.32
CA ASP A 404 -25.96 -30.26 13.20
C ASP A 404 -25.24 -31.53 12.73
N MET A 405 -24.33 -31.40 11.76
CA MET A 405 -23.51 -32.52 11.28
C MET A 405 -22.61 -33.07 12.39
N MET A 406 -21.88 -32.20 13.08
CA MET A 406 -20.92 -32.62 14.10
C MET A 406 -21.61 -33.14 15.36
N ALA A 407 -22.77 -32.59 15.74
CA ALA A 407 -23.55 -33.05 16.89
C ALA A 407 -24.00 -34.51 16.75
N SER A 408 -24.16 -35.02 15.52
CA SER A 408 -24.53 -36.42 15.25
C SER A 408 -23.42 -37.42 15.62
N PHE A 409 -22.22 -36.94 15.94
CA PHE A 409 -21.02 -37.76 16.21
C PHE A 409 -20.24 -37.28 17.44
N ASP A 410 -20.90 -36.63 18.41
CA ASP A 410 -20.24 -36.10 19.61
C ASP A 410 -19.10 -35.11 19.31
N GLY A 411 -19.21 -34.39 18.19
CA GLY A 411 -18.26 -33.36 17.76
C GLY A 411 -17.41 -33.75 16.56
N VAL A 412 -16.44 -32.88 16.24
CA VAL A 412 -15.59 -33.00 15.05
C VAL A 412 -14.71 -34.24 15.10
N GLN A 413 -14.12 -34.53 16.27
CA GLN A 413 -13.25 -35.70 16.45
C GLN A 413 -14.00 -37.02 16.27
N GLY A 414 -15.24 -37.11 16.79
CA GLY A 414 -16.04 -38.32 16.61
C GLY A 414 -16.47 -38.52 15.17
N TYR A 415 -16.78 -37.44 14.43
CA TYR A 415 -17.04 -37.53 12.99
C TYR A 415 -15.81 -37.97 12.20
N ALA A 416 -14.63 -37.39 12.47
CA ALA A 416 -13.37 -37.79 11.85
C ALA A 416 -13.04 -39.26 12.14
N THR A 417 -13.23 -39.69 13.40
CA THR A 417 -13.02 -41.08 13.84
C THR A 417 -13.95 -42.04 13.11
N TYR A 418 -15.23 -41.66 12.95
CA TYR A 418 -16.21 -42.45 12.19
C TYR A 418 -15.80 -42.60 10.72
N LEU A 419 -15.41 -41.51 10.06
CA LEU A 419 -14.96 -41.55 8.67
C LEU A 419 -13.69 -42.40 8.49
N LYS A 420 -12.76 -42.33 9.45
CA LYS A 420 -11.52 -43.10 9.42
C LYS A 420 -11.74 -44.58 9.70
N ASN A 421 -12.43 -44.92 10.79
CA ASN A 421 -12.48 -46.29 11.31
C ASN A 421 -13.69 -47.09 10.82
N THR A 422 -14.83 -46.43 10.58
CA THR A 422 -16.06 -47.11 10.16
C THR A 422 -16.23 -47.06 8.65
N VAL A 423 -16.05 -45.89 8.04
CA VAL A 423 -16.19 -45.72 6.58
C VAL A 423 -14.91 -46.11 5.84
N SER A 424 -13.75 -45.99 6.49
CA SER A 424 -12.44 -46.24 5.88
C SER A 424 -12.16 -45.32 4.68
N VAL A 425 -12.41 -44.02 4.85
CA VAL A 425 -12.13 -43.02 3.79
C VAL A 425 -10.64 -43.07 3.39
N PRO A 426 -10.31 -43.16 2.09
CA PRO A 426 -8.92 -43.24 1.64
C PRO A 426 -8.07 -42.05 2.09
N GLY A 427 -6.87 -42.35 2.62
CA GLY A 427 -5.90 -41.33 3.04
C GLY A 427 -6.37 -40.46 4.21
N ALA A 428 -7.26 -40.94 5.07
CA ALA A 428 -7.74 -40.19 6.23
C ALA A 428 -6.62 -39.77 7.21
N ASP A 429 -5.60 -40.62 7.36
CA ASP A 429 -4.44 -40.45 8.24
C ASP A 429 -3.20 -39.89 7.52
N VAL A 430 -3.28 -39.67 6.22
CA VAL A 430 -2.18 -39.13 5.42
C VAL A 430 -2.40 -37.63 5.22
N PRO A 431 -1.38 -36.78 5.40
CA PRO A 431 -1.47 -35.38 5.03
C PRO A 431 -1.53 -35.27 3.51
N LEU A 432 -2.66 -34.75 2.99
CA LEU A 432 -2.92 -34.63 1.56
C LEU A 432 -3.24 -33.17 1.20
N ASN A 433 -2.94 -32.79 -0.04
CA ASN A 433 -3.39 -31.56 -0.67
C ASN A 433 -3.82 -31.83 -2.13
N GLY A 434 -4.22 -30.78 -2.84
CA GLY A 434 -4.52 -30.84 -4.27
C GLY A 434 -5.58 -31.89 -4.62
N GLY A 435 -5.34 -32.64 -5.70
CA GLY A 435 -6.28 -33.64 -6.20
C GLY A 435 -6.54 -34.79 -5.23
N ALA A 436 -5.55 -35.21 -4.45
CA ALA A 436 -5.71 -36.31 -3.50
C ALA A 436 -6.63 -35.92 -2.32
N ALA A 437 -6.44 -34.72 -1.77
CA ALA A 437 -7.35 -34.16 -0.77
C ALA A 437 -8.76 -33.97 -1.33
N TRP A 438 -8.89 -33.59 -2.61
CA TRP A 438 -10.18 -33.47 -3.27
C TRP A 438 -10.92 -34.82 -3.38
N GLN A 439 -10.25 -35.90 -3.78
CA GLN A 439 -10.88 -37.23 -3.84
C GLN A 439 -11.32 -37.73 -2.46
N ARG A 440 -10.54 -37.43 -1.43
CA ARG A 440 -10.92 -37.68 -0.03
C ARG A 440 -12.18 -36.90 0.36
N LEU A 441 -12.25 -35.61 0.00
CA LEU A 441 -13.43 -34.78 0.21
C LEU A 441 -14.67 -35.34 -0.50
N LEU A 442 -14.55 -35.81 -1.75
CA LEU A 442 -15.69 -36.40 -2.48
C LEU A 442 -16.29 -37.59 -1.72
N SER A 443 -15.45 -38.43 -1.12
CA SER A 443 -15.89 -39.54 -0.26
C SER A 443 -16.59 -39.05 1.02
N GLU A 444 -16.04 -38.02 1.66
CA GLU A 444 -16.63 -37.39 2.85
C GLU A 444 -18.04 -36.84 2.58
N ILE A 445 -18.22 -36.06 1.51
CA ILE A 445 -19.49 -35.39 1.22
C ILE A 445 -20.60 -36.37 0.82
N GLU A 446 -20.24 -37.46 0.13
CA GLU A 446 -21.18 -38.54 -0.18
C GLU A 446 -21.73 -39.17 1.10
N VAL A 447 -20.84 -39.47 2.04
CA VAL A 447 -21.18 -40.06 3.34
C VAL A 447 -22.02 -39.09 4.17
N ALA A 448 -21.64 -37.81 4.23
CA ALA A 448 -22.37 -36.80 5.00
C ALA A 448 -23.85 -36.72 4.59
N VAL A 449 -24.13 -36.79 3.28
CA VAL A 449 -25.51 -36.76 2.76
C VAL A 449 -26.24 -38.09 3.02
N ARG A 450 -25.58 -39.25 2.86
CA ARG A 450 -26.19 -40.55 3.13
C ARG A 450 -26.56 -40.76 4.60
N LEU A 451 -25.81 -40.12 5.51
CA LEU A 451 -26.06 -40.19 6.95
C LEU A 451 -27.12 -39.20 7.44
N ALA A 452 -27.75 -38.44 6.53
CA ALA A 452 -28.93 -37.68 6.88
C ALA A 452 -30.00 -38.63 7.46
N ARG A 453 -30.71 -38.18 8.49
CA ARG A 453 -31.86 -38.89 9.06
C ARG A 453 -32.92 -37.87 9.44
N PRO A 454 -34.22 -38.23 9.35
CA PRO A 454 -35.26 -37.44 9.98
C PRO A 454 -35.01 -37.31 11.50
N PRO A 455 -35.31 -36.16 12.11
CA PRO A 455 -35.25 -36.00 13.55
C PRO A 455 -36.18 -37.01 14.23
N PRO A 456 -35.75 -37.66 15.33
CA PRO A 456 -36.59 -38.62 16.04
C PRO A 456 -37.86 -37.99 16.62
N GLU A 457 -37.78 -36.69 16.97
CA GLU A 457 -38.92 -35.90 17.46
C GLU A 457 -40.01 -35.74 16.39
N ASP A 458 -39.62 -35.48 15.14
CA ASP A 458 -40.56 -35.34 14.03
C ASP A 458 -41.23 -36.67 13.66
N LEU A 459 -40.50 -37.79 13.80
CA LEU A 459 -41.06 -39.13 13.64
C LEU A 459 -42.02 -39.49 14.78
N ALA A 460 -41.68 -39.13 16.03
CA ALA A 460 -42.57 -39.32 17.17
C ALA A 460 -43.86 -38.48 17.05
N GLY A 461 -43.76 -37.30 16.43
CA GLY A 461 -44.89 -36.40 16.16
C GLY A 461 -45.67 -36.68 14.88
N LEU A 462 -45.39 -37.79 14.17
CA LEU A 462 -45.92 -38.04 12.82
C LEU A 462 -47.45 -38.06 12.76
N THR A 463 -48.12 -38.57 13.78
CA THR A 463 -49.59 -38.58 13.87
C THR A 463 -50.17 -37.16 13.81
N LEU A 464 -49.64 -36.26 14.63
CA LEU A 464 -50.09 -34.88 14.68
C LEU A 464 -49.78 -34.17 13.36
N ALA A 465 -48.58 -34.39 12.82
CA ALA A 465 -48.17 -33.83 11.53
C ALA A 465 -49.07 -34.31 10.39
N ALA A 466 -49.50 -35.57 10.39
CA ALA A 466 -50.39 -36.12 9.37
C ALA A 466 -51.80 -35.50 9.44
N ILE A 467 -52.32 -35.31 10.65
CA ILE A 467 -53.61 -34.62 10.88
C ILE A 467 -53.53 -33.17 10.41
N GLN A 468 -52.45 -32.46 10.72
CA GLN A 468 -52.24 -31.08 10.27
C GLN A 468 -52.10 -30.99 8.75
N ALA A 469 -51.32 -31.89 8.14
CA ALA A 469 -51.14 -31.96 6.70
C ALA A 469 -52.45 -32.29 5.96
N GLY A 470 -53.26 -33.18 6.53
CA GLY A 470 -54.56 -33.64 6.01
C GLY A 470 -55.75 -32.72 6.33
N GLY A 471 -55.54 -31.62 7.07
CA GLY A 471 -56.59 -30.65 7.37
C GLY A 471 -57.30 -30.11 6.12
N THR A 472 -58.52 -29.59 6.29
CA THR A 472 -59.37 -29.09 5.19
C THR A 472 -58.77 -27.83 4.55
N GLY A 473 -57.86 -28.02 3.60
CA GLY A 473 -57.41 -26.95 2.72
C GLY A 473 -58.55 -26.47 1.82
N VAL A 474 -58.35 -25.31 1.17
CA VAL A 474 -59.32 -24.68 0.25
C VAL A 474 -59.76 -25.58 -0.92
N HIS A 475 -59.07 -26.72 -1.12
CA HIS A 475 -59.28 -27.66 -2.22
C HIS A 475 -60.03 -28.96 -1.87
N GLY A 476 -60.68 -29.03 -0.70
CA GLY A 476 -61.53 -30.17 -0.33
C GLY A 476 -60.79 -31.35 0.31
N HIS A 477 -61.39 -32.55 0.24
CA HIS A 477 -60.88 -33.78 0.83
C HIS A 477 -59.50 -34.16 0.26
N GLN A 478 -58.46 -34.13 1.09
CA GLN A 478 -57.11 -34.54 0.68
C GLN A 478 -56.98 -36.06 0.63
N ARG A 479 -56.15 -36.57 -0.28
CA ARG A 479 -55.82 -37.99 -0.33
C ARG A 479 -54.61 -38.29 0.54
N TRP A 480 -54.45 -39.55 0.95
CA TRP A 480 -53.24 -39.99 1.65
C TRP A 480 -51.94 -39.75 0.87
N GLU A 481 -52.01 -39.73 -0.47
CA GLU A 481 -50.87 -39.37 -1.33
C GLU A 481 -50.43 -37.91 -1.09
N ASP A 482 -51.38 -36.97 -1.09
CA ASP A 482 -51.13 -35.54 -0.84
C ASP A 482 -50.57 -35.31 0.57
N VAL A 483 -51.13 -36.00 1.56
CA VAL A 483 -50.65 -35.97 2.95
C VAL A 483 -49.23 -36.51 3.03
N SER A 484 -48.93 -37.63 2.36
CA SER A 484 -47.57 -38.20 2.35
C SER A 484 -46.53 -37.29 1.70
N ALA A 485 -46.90 -36.56 0.64
CA ALA A 485 -46.02 -35.59 0.00
C ALA A 485 -45.75 -34.37 0.91
N LYS A 486 -46.80 -33.86 1.60
CA LYS A 486 -46.66 -32.78 2.59
C LYS A 486 -45.81 -33.20 3.79
N LEU A 487 -45.98 -34.41 4.29
CA LEU A 487 -45.17 -34.97 5.37
C LEU A 487 -43.71 -35.11 4.94
N LEU A 488 -43.45 -35.58 3.72
CA LEU A 488 -42.08 -35.64 3.20
C LEU A 488 -41.44 -34.24 3.11
N LEU A 489 -42.19 -33.24 2.64
CA LEU A 489 -41.71 -31.86 2.61
C LEU A 489 -41.49 -31.29 4.02
N GLY A 490 -42.37 -31.60 4.97
CA GLY A 490 -42.27 -31.11 6.35
C GLY A 490 -41.16 -31.76 7.17
N ILE A 491 -40.90 -33.05 6.95
CA ILE A 491 -40.01 -33.86 7.80
C ILE A 491 -38.65 -34.13 7.12
N ALA A 492 -38.63 -34.43 5.82
CA ALA A 492 -37.40 -34.82 5.13
C ALA A 492 -36.59 -33.65 4.57
N PHE A 493 -37.26 -32.56 4.21
CA PHE A 493 -36.66 -31.48 3.43
C PHE A 493 -35.52 -30.79 4.20
N GLU A 494 -35.79 -30.28 5.40
CA GLU A 494 -34.79 -29.48 6.13
C GLU A 494 -33.55 -30.29 6.57
N PRO A 495 -33.66 -31.54 7.08
CA PRO A 495 -32.47 -32.34 7.41
C PRO A 495 -31.57 -32.57 6.19
N LEU A 496 -32.15 -32.92 5.04
CA LEU A 496 -31.38 -33.10 3.80
C LEU A 496 -30.81 -31.78 3.31
N ARG A 497 -31.57 -30.69 3.40
CA ARG A 497 -31.11 -29.35 3.04
C ARG A 497 -29.90 -28.91 3.86
N ARG A 498 -29.90 -29.16 5.17
CA ARG A 498 -28.74 -28.88 6.03
C ARG A 498 -27.52 -29.67 5.58
N ARG A 499 -27.66 -30.94 5.21
CA ARG A 499 -26.54 -31.72 4.65
C ARG A 499 -26.03 -31.15 3.32
N ILE A 500 -26.92 -30.74 2.42
CA ILE A 500 -26.51 -30.11 1.16
C ILE A 500 -25.76 -28.79 1.42
N ARG A 501 -26.24 -27.97 2.37
CA ARG A 501 -25.55 -26.73 2.79
C ARG A 501 -24.17 -27.01 3.37
N TYR A 502 -24.04 -28.06 4.21
CA TYR A 502 -22.74 -28.53 4.70
C TYR A 502 -21.81 -28.87 3.53
N VAL A 503 -22.28 -29.65 2.55
CA VAL A 503 -21.48 -30.03 1.37
C VAL A 503 -21.03 -28.80 0.58
N ALA A 504 -21.92 -27.87 0.29
CA ALA A 504 -21.58 -26.66 -0.45
C ALA A 504 -20.53 -25.80 0.30
N ALA A 505 -20.70 -25.62 1.61
CA ALA A 505 -19.74 -24.91 2.45
C ALA A 505 -18.37 -25.61 2.50
N ARG A 506 -18.37 -26.95 2.64
CA ARG A 506 -17.16 -27.77 2.70
C ARG A 506 -16.39 -27.72 1.37
N VAL A 507 -17.09 -27.81 0.24
CA VAL A 507 -16.51 -27.65 -1.10
C VAL A 507 -15.90 -26.27 -1.29
N ALA A 508 -16.65 -25.20 -0.96
CA ALA A 508 -16.13 -23.83 -1.06
C ALA A 508 -14.86 -23.64 -0.23
N TRP A 509 -14.87 -24.10 1.02
CA TRP A 509 -13.74 -23.99 1.92
C TRP A 509 -12.53 -24.77 1.41
N ALA A 510 -12.71 -26.03 1.00
CA ALA A 510 -11.61 -26.88 0.55
C ALA A 510 -10.89 -26.32 -0.68
N LEU A 511 -11.65 -25.72 -1.62
CA LEU A 511 -11.08 -25.02 -2.77
C LEU A 511 -10.24 -23.82 -2.34
N ARG A 512 -10.73 -22.98 -1.42
CA ARG A 512 -10.00 -21.80 -0.91
C ARG A 512 -8.69 -22.19 -0.23
N GLN A 513 -8.63 -23.33 0.45
CA GLN A 513 -7.39 -23.77 1.11
C GLN A 513 -6.28 -24.18 0.14
N GLN A 514 -6.59 -24.45 -1.13
CA GLN A 514 -5.57 -24.83 -2.11
C GLN A 514 -4.62 -23.67 -2.47
N LYS A 515 -4.94 -22.42 -2.12
CA LYS A 515 -4.09 -21.26 -2.44
C LYS A 515 -2.65 -21.41 -1.94
N VAL A 516 -2.47 -21.99 -0.75
CA VAL A 516 -1.14 -22.20 -0.14
C VAL A 516 -0.34 -23.23 -0.95
N ALA A 517 -0.98 -24.36 -1.31
CA ALA A 517 -0.34 -25.39 -2.11
C ALA A 517 0.06 -24.88 -3.50
N VAL A 518 -0.76 -24.01 -4.11
CA VAL A 518 -0.46 -23.37 -5.40
C VAL A 518 0.74 -22.44 -5.29
N ALA A 519 0.77 -21.56 -4.29
CA ALA A 519 1.87 -20.64 -4.09
C ALA A 519 3.20 -21.39 -3.84
N GLU A 520 3.16 -22.45 -3.04
CA GLU A 520 4.34 -23.28 -2.77
C GLU A 520 4.83 -23.99 -4.04
N TRP A 521 3.91 -24.62 -4.78
CA TRP A 521 4.24 -25.30 -6.03
C TRP A 521 4.91 -24.33 -7.02
N MET A 522 4.38 -23.10 -7.16
CA MET A 522 4.98 -22.07 -8.00
C MET A 522 6.41 -21.71 -7.56
N SER A 523 6.74 -21.74 -6.26
CA SER A 523 8.12 -21.50 -5.81
C SER A 523 9.07 -22.67 -6.06
N THR A 524 8.58 -23.92 -6.04
CA THR A 524 9.45 -25.07 -6.35
C THR A 524 10.02 -25.04 -7.77
N LEU A 525 9.41 -24.23 -8.66
CA LEU A 525 9.85 -24.03 -10.04
C LEU A 525 11.02 -23.05 -10.18
N GLU A 526 11.41 -22.31 -9.14
CA GLU A 526 12.59 -21.41 -9.19
C GLU A 526 13.91 -22.19 -9.25
N GLU A 527 13.98 -23.33 -8.56
CA GLU A 527 15.24 -24.04 -8.30
C GLU A 527 15.26 -25.49 -8.82
N GLY A 528 14.13 -26.01 -9.32
CA GLY A 528 13.97 -27.42 -9.67
C GLY A 528 14.41 -27.83 -11.08
N VAL A 529 14.82 -29.09 -11.24
CA VAL A 529 15.08 -29.72 -12.56
C VAL A 529 13.83 -29.72 -13.46
N GLY A 530 12.64 -29.71 -12.83
CA GLY A 530 11.35 -29.59 -13.50
C GLY A 530 11.02 -28.20 -14.04
N ALA A 531 11.77 -27.15 -13.69
CA ALA A 531 11.52 -25.77 -14.13
C ALA A 531 11.46 -25.62 -15.65
N ARG A 532 12.15 -26.51 -16.41
CA ARG A 532 12.15 -26.49 -17.88
C ARG A 532 10.85 -27.01 -18.51
N LEU A 533 10.02 -27.73 -17.75
CA LEU A 533 8.77 -28.32 -18.24
C LEU A 533 7.57 -27.37 -18.10
N TYR A 534 7.73 -26.27 -17.34
CA TYR A 534 6.66 -25.33 -17.00
C TYR A 534 6.99 -23.92 -17.45
N SER A 535 5.98 -23.05 -17.44
CA SER A 535 6.17 -21.64 -17.82
C SER A 535 7.08 -20.91 -16.83
N PRO A 536 8.10 -20.16 -17.31
CA PRO A 536 8.94 -19.34 -16.44
C PRO A 536 8.18 -18.17 -15.80
N LEU A 537 6.93 -17.91 -16.23
CA LEU A 537 6.07 -16.89 -15.66
C LEU A 537 5.56 -17.26 -14.27
N PHE A 538 5.49 -18.55 -13.92
CA PHE A 538 5.03 -18.97 -12.59
C PHE A 538 5.87 -18.38 -11.45
N PRO A 539 7.20 -18.57 -11.41
CA PRO A 539 8.03 -17.97 -10.36
C PRO A 539 8.02 -16.44 -10.41
N GLN A 540 8.04 -15.83 -11.60
CA GLN A 540 7.98 -14.37 -11.75
C GLN A 540 6.69 -13.77 -11.18
N HIS A 541 5.54 -14.38 -11.49
CA HIS A 541 4.26 -13.95 -10.96
C HIS A 541 4.13 -14.26 -9.46
N LEU A 542 4.75 -15.32 -8.95
CA LEU A 542 4.80 -15.55 -7.51
C LEU A 542 5.63 -14.45 -6.79
N ALA A 543 6.78 -14.06 -7.34
CA ALA A 543 7.58 -12.96 -6.81
C ALA A 543 6.80 -11.63 -6.81
N LEU A 544 5.97 -11.41 -7.84
CA LEU A 544 5.04 -10.28 -7.89
C LEU A 544 3.96 -10.36 -6.78
N LEU A 545 3.34 -11.54 -6.58
CA LEU A 545 2.36 -11.74 -5.51
C LEU A 545 2.98 -11.57 -4.10
N ARG A 546 4.26 -11.91 -3.94
CA ARG A 546 5.00 -11.70 -2.68
C ARG A 546 5.39 -10.24 -2.46
N SER A 547 5.77 -9.51 -3.51
CA SER A 547 6.22 -8.11 -3.42
C SER A 547 5.08 -7.09 -3.41
N SER A 548 3.90 -7.44 -3.95
CA SER A 548 2.72 -6.56 -4.00
C SER A 548 1.52 -7.19 -3.27
N PRO A 549 1.27 -6.80 -1.99
CA PRO A 549 0.12 -7.27 -1.23
C PRO A 549 -1.22 -7.00 -1.93
N ILE A 550 -1.37 -5.84 -2.58
CA ILE A 550 -2.58 -5.47 -3.32
C ILE A 550 -2.84 -6.47 -4.45
N THR A 551 -1.82 -6.78 -5.24
CA THR A 551 -1.92 -7.75 -6.34
C THR A 551 -2.32 -9.13 -5.83
N ARG A 552 -1.71 -9.57 -4.72
CA ARG A 552 -2.04 -10.84 -4.07
C ARG A 552 -3.49 -10.88 -3.61
N ASP A 553 -3.95 -9.85 -2.91
CA ASP A 553 -5.28 -9.82 -2.33
C ASP A 553 -6.36 -9.77 -3.45
N LEU A 554 -6.07 -9.11 -4.58
CA LEU A 554 -6.92 -9.14 -5.77
C LEU A 554 -7.02 -10.54 -6.38
N VAL A 555 -5.89 -11.21 -6.59
CA VAL A 555 -5.85 -12.57 -7.16
C VAL A 555 -6.52 -13.58 -6.24
N PHE A 556 -6.24 -13.52 -4.93
CA PHE A 556 -6.85 -14.41 -3.95
C PHE A 556 -8.35 -14.14 -3.78
N GLY A 557 -8.77 -12.87 -3.81
CA GLY A 557 -10.19 -12.51 -3.80
C GLY A 557 -10.93 -13.01 -5.03
N ALA A 558 -10.34 -12.90 -6.22
CA ALA A 558 -10.91 -13.45 -7.45
C ALA A 558 -11.01 -14.98 -7.42
N PHE A 559 -9.97 -15.65 -6.90
CA PHE A 559 -9.97 -17.10 -6.68
C PHE A 559 -11.10 -17.52 -5.73
N ASP A 560 -11.23 -16.85 -4.59
CA ASP A 560 -12.26 -17.15 -3.58
C ASP A 560 -13.68 -16.90 -4.12
N LYS A 561 -13.85 -15.87 -4.96
CA LYS A 561 -15.10 -15.59 -5.67
C LYS A 561 -15.45 -16.70 -6.67
N ALA A 562 -14.47 -17.19 -7.44
CA ALA A 562 -14.69 -18.30 -8.35
C ALA A 562 -15.10 -19.58 -7.60
N ALA A 563 -14.40 -19.90 -6.50
CA ALA A 563 -14.75 -21.02 -5.63
C ALA A 563 -16.17 -20.89 -5.04
N ALA A 564 -16.58 -19.67 -4.65
CA ALA A 564 -17.93 -19.42 -4.13
C ALA A 564 -19.01 -19.60 -5.21
N VAL A 565 -18.78 -19.12 -6.44
CA VAL A 565 -19.72 -19.25 -7.57
C VAL A 565 -20.00 -20.72 -7.87
N VAL A 566 -18.96 -21.55 -7.89
CA VAL A 566 -19.15 -22.97 -8.21
C VAL A 566 -19.81 -23.74 -7.07
N ALA A 567 -19.51 -23.41 -5.81
CA ALA A 567 -20.19 -23.99 -4.66
C ALA A 567 -21.68 -23.59 -4.61
N GLU A 568 -22.01 -22.36 -5.02
CA GLU A 568 -23.40 -21.92 -5.16
C GLU A 568 -24.12 -22.64 -6.29
N GLN A 569 -23.45 -22.90 -7.41
CA GLN A 569 -24.01 -23.73 -8.49
C GLN A 569 -24.31 -25.15 -7.99
N LEU A 570 -23.39 -25.77 -7.24
CA LEU A 570 -23.61 -27.07 -6.61
C LEU A 570 -24.86 -27.04 -5.71
N LEU A 571 -24.92 -26.06 -4.79
CA LEU A 571 -26.02 -25.90 -3.86
C LEU A 571 -27.36 -25.80 -4.59
N ARG A 572 -27.47 -24.91 -5.58
CA ARG A 572 -28.72 -24.71 -6.35
C ARG A 572 -29.13 -25.95 -7.11
N SER A 573 -28.19 -26.66 -7.72
CA SER A 573 -28.48 -27.91 -8.45
C SER A 573 -29.01 -29.01 -7.53
N VAL A 574 -28.36 -29.22 -6.39
CA VAL A 574 -28.74 -30.29 -5.45
C VAL A 574 -30.03 -29.91 -4.68
N GLU A 575 -30.22 -28.64 -4.30
CA GLU A 575 -31.48 -28.15 -3.73
C GLU A 575 -32.66 -28.27 -4.71
N GLY A 576 -32.41 -28.05 -6.01
CA GLY A 576 -33.40 -28.29 -7.06
C GLY A 576 -33.87 -29.74 -7.10
N THR A 577 -32.93 -30.69 -7.02
CA THR A 577 -33.27 -32.12 -6.92
C THR A 577 -34.02 -32.44 -5.63
N LEU A 578 -33.58 -31.91 -4.49
CA LEU A 578 -34.26 -32.12 -3.21
C LEU A 578 -35.71 -31.62 -3.28
N THR A 579 -35.92 -30.42 -3.79
CA THR A 579 -37.25 -29.82 -3.92
C THR A 579 -38.14 -30.65 -4.84
N ALA A 580 -37.63 -31.03 -6.02
CA ALA A 580 -38.37 -31.87 -6.96
C ALA A 580 -38.70 -33.26 -6.37
N GLY A 581 -37.76 -33.86 -5.65
CA GLY A 581 -37.93 -35.15 -4.97
C GLY A 581 -38.97 -35.10 -3.85
N CYS A 582 -38.96 -34.07 -3.02
CA CYS A 582 -39.96 -33.89 -1.96
C CYS A 582 -41.36 -33.61 -2.51
N ILE A 583 -41.49 -32.85 -3.61
CA ILE A 583 -42.79 -32.57 -4.25
C ILE A 583 -43.35 -33.83 -4.93
N ASN A 584 -42.50 -34.66 -5.55
CA ASN A 584 -42.95 -35.84 -6.30
C ASN A 584 -42.09 -37.07 -6.01
N ALA A 585 -42.25 -37.62 -4.82
CA ALA A 585 -41.51 -38.79 -4.37
C ALA A 585 -41.74 -40.03 -5.24
N GLU A 586 -42.90 -40.14 -5.88
CA GLU A 586 -43.26 -41.28 -6.72
C GLU A 586 -42.38 -41.40 -7.95
N ILE A 587 -41.88 -40.28 -8.50
CA ILE A 587 -40.92 -40.31 -9.61
C ILE A 587 -39.62 -41.02 -9.19
N MET A 588 -39.19 -40.86 -7.93
CA MET A 588 -37.95 -41.45 -7.43
C MET A 588 -38.07 -42.96 -7.18
N PHE A 589 -39.28 -43.46 -6.92
CA PHE A 589 -39.54 -44.88 -6.74
C PHE A 589 -39.77 -45.63 -8.06
N ARG A 590 -39.71 -44.95 -9.20
CA ARG A 590 -39.92 -45.61 -10.50
C ARG A 590 -38.81 -46.65 -10.70
N PRO A 591 -39.17 -47.93 -10.92
CA PRO A 591 -38.21 -48.96 -11.29
C PRO A 591 -37.38 -48.49 -12.49
N HIS A 592 -36.08 -48.82 -12.49
CA HIS A 592 -35.23 -48.53 -13.62
C HIS A 592 -35.84 -49.13 -14.90
N THR A 593 -35.79 -48.35 -15.99
CA THR A 593 -36.21 -48.86 -17.29
C THR A 593 -35.20 -49.93 -17.69
N GLU A 594 -35.60 -51.20 -17.67
CA GLU A 594 -34.77 -52.27 -18.21
C GLU A 594 -34.65 -52.05 -19.71
N LEU A 595 -33.48 -51.56 -20.14
CA LEU A 595 -33.10 -51.57 -21.54
C LEU A 595 -32.79 -53.04 -21.89
N VAL A 596 -33.78 -53.74 -22.44
CA VAL A 596 -33.55 -55.03 -23.10
C VAL A 596 -32.77 -54.75 -24.39
N LEU A 597 -31.46 -54.58 -24.24
CA LEU A 597 -30.53 -54.62 -25.36
C LEU A 597 -30.44 -56.10 -25.75
N LYS A 598 -31.12 -56.49 -26.83
CA LYS A 598 -30.87 -57.80 -27.43
C LYS A 598 -29.39 -57.87 -27.79
N PRO A 599 -28.68 -58.97 -27.48
CA PRO A 599 -27.28 -59.11 -27.83
C PRO A 599 -27.09 -58.95 -29.35
N PRO A 600 -26.01 -58.31 -29.80
CA PRO A 600 -25.70 -58.16 -31.21
C PRO A 600 -25.34 -59.56 -31.76
N GLY A 601 -26.31 -60.22 -32.39
CA GLY A 601 -26.14 -61.56 -32.95
C GLY A 601 -27.44 -62.35 -33.15
N GLU A 602 -28.53 -61.99 -32.47
CA GLU A 602 -29.86 -62.54 -32.78
C GLU A 602 -30.56 -61.69 -33.84
N GLU A 603 -30.07 -61.77 -35.08
CA GLU A 603 -30.89 -61.52 -36.25
C GLU A 603 -32.01 -62.57 -36.26
N GLN A 604 -33.16 -62.20 -35.69
CA GLN A 604 -34.38 -62.94 -35.89
C GLN A 604 -34.66 -62.99 -37.39
N ALA A 605 -34.51 -64.18 -37.95
CA ALA A 605 -35.05 -64.57 -39.23
C ALA A 605 -36.45 -63.96 -39.39
N SER A 606 -36.63 -63.29 -40.52
CA SER A 606 -37.80 -62.52 -40.87
C SER A 606 -39.04 -63.41 -41.04
N GLU A 607 -39.73 -63.70 -39.94
CA GLU A 607 -41.16 -63.99 -40.03
C GLU A 607 -41.90 -62.67 -40.27
N THR A 608 -42.38 -62.49 -41.50
CA THR A 608 -43.33 -61.49 -41.97
C THR A 608 -44.65 -61.59 -41.21
N LYS A 609 -44.67 -61.14 -39.96
CA LYS A 609 -45.91 -60.89 -39.21
C LYS A 609 -46.39 -59.46 -39.45
N PRO A 610 -47.72 -59.26 -39.65
CA PRO A 610 -48.28 -57.99 -40.12
C PRO A 610 -48.01 -56.85 -39.16
N ALA A 611 -47.70 -55.67 -39.71
CA ALA A 611 -47.31 -54.44 -38.99
C ALA A 611 -48.29 -54.02 -37.87
N THR A 612 -49.54 -54.48 -37.93
CA THR A 612 -50.57 -54.25 -36.91
C THR A 612 -50.32 -55.01 -35.59
N ARG A 613 -49.67 -56.19 -35.61
CA ARG A 613 -49.33 -56.94 -34.38
C ARG A 613 -48.19 -56.29 -33.59
N ARG A 614 -47.19 -55.70 -34.26
CA ARG A 614 -46.06 -54.99 -33.61
C ARG A 614 -46.51 -53.74 -32.84
N SER A 615 -47.52 -53.02 -33.33
CA SER A 615 -48.10 -51.88 -32.63
C SER A 615 -48.88 -52.30 -31.37
N GLY A 616 -49.64 -53.39 -31.45
CA GLY A 616 -50.33 -53.99 -30.31
C GLY A 616 -49.37 -54.49 -29.23
N GLU A 617 -48.29 -55.18 -29.62
CA GLU A 617 -47.24 -55.66 -28.70
C GLU A 617 -46.44 -54.51 -28.09
N THR A 618 -46.10 -53.47 -28.84
CA THR A 618 -45.42 -52.29 -28.31
C THR A 618 -46.32 -51.53 -27.35
N ARG A 619 -47.61 -51.33 -27.70
CA ARG A 619 -48.58 -50.68 -26.82
C ARG A 619 -48.86 -51.51 -25.58
N ASN A 620 -48.92 -52.84 -25.71
CA ASN A 620 -49.04 -53.73 -24.56
C ASN A 620 -47.77 -53.69 -23.72
N ARG A 621 -46.56 -53.72 -24.29
CA ARG A 621 -45.29 -53.57 -23.54
C ARG A 621 -45.24 -52.25 -22.78
N VAL A 622 -45.64 -51.13 -23.43
CA VAL A 622 -45.75 -49.83 -22.77
C VAL A 622 -46.80 -49.87 -21.66
N LYS A 623 -47.98 -50.48 -21.88
CA LYS A 623 -49.00 -50.65 -20.83
C LYS A 623 -48.51 -51.53 -19.67
N THR A 624 -47.82 -52.62 -19.94
CA THR A 624 -47.28 -53.53 -18.92
C THR A 624 -46.14 -52.85 -18.17
N GLU A 625 -45.28 -52.11 -18.84
CA GLU A 625 -44.21 -51.31 -18.23
C GLU A 625 -44.78 -50.14 -17.42
N VAL A 626 -45.81 -49.44 -17.91
CA VAL A 626 -46.54 -48.40 -17.16
C VAL A 626 -47.23 -49.01 -15.94
N ARG A 627 -47.84 -50.20 -16.06
CA ARG A 627 -48.43 -50.93 -14.92
C ARG A 627 -47.37 -51.43 -13.94
N ARG A 628 -46.21 -51.88 -14.41
CA ARG A 628 -45.05 -52.26 -13.59
C ARG A 628 -44.51 -51.06 -12.82
N ARG A 629 -44.40 -49.90 -13.49
CA ARG A 629 -44.03 -48.60 -12.89
C ARG A 629 -45.08 -48.05 -11.94
N SER A 630 -46.35 -48.36 -12.18
CA SER A 630 -47.48 -48.00 -11.31
C SER A 630 -47.75 -49.05 -10.23
N GLY A 631 -46.96 -50.13 -10.19
CA GLY A 631 -47.13 -51.25 -9.27
C GLY A 631 -46.64 -50.94 -7.84
N PRO A 632 -46.80 -51.89 -6.89
CA PRO A 632 -46.59 -51.69 -5.45
C PRO A 632 -45.13 -51.44 -5.03
N ALA A 633 -44.24 -51.12 -5.97
CA ALA A 633 -42.80 -51.07 -5.75
C ALA A 633 -42.33 -49.91 -4.85
N GLY A 634 -43.20 -48.98 -4.42
CA GLY A 634 -42.81 -47.91 -3.49
C GLY A 634 -43.93 -46.99 -3.01
N GLY A 635 -45.19 -47.36 -3.26
CA GLY A 635 -46.36 -46.55 -2.90
C GLY A 635 -46.97 -46.91 -1.56
N LEU A 636 -47.97 -46.14 -1.15
CA LEU A 636 -48.89 -46.56 -0.10
C LEU A 636 -49.53 -47.90 -0.50
N PRO A 637 -49.93 -48.75 0.48
CA PRO A 637 -50.74 -49.93 0.20
C PRO A 637 -51.91 -49.58 -0.73
N VAL A 638 -52.30 -50.51 -1.62
CA VAL A 638 -53.40 -50.28 -2.59
C VAL A 638 -54.68 -49.83 -1.87
N GLN A 639 -54.86 -50.22 -0.61
CA GLN A 639 -55.97 -49.84 0.27
C GLN A 639 -55.99 -48.36 0.68
N LEU A 640 -54.84 -47.68 0.65
CA LEU A 640 -54.69 -46.25 0.96
C LEU A 640 -54.50 -45.40 -0.30
N ARG A 641 -54.20 -46.03 -1.44
CA ARG A 641 -54.12 -45.38 -2.74
C ARG A 641 -55.50 -44.86 -3.13
N ASP A 642 -55.59 -43.61 -3.56
CA ASP A 642 -56.85 -42.90 -3.86
C ASP A 642 -57.85 -42.72 -2.69
N ARG A 643 -57.52 -43.20 -1.48
CA ARG A 643 -58.38 -43.05 -0.29
C ARG A 643 -58.28 -41.62 0.25
N VAL A 644 -59.44 -41.03 0.54
CA VAL A 644 -59.55 -39.75 1.25
C VAL A 644 -58.97 -39.91 2.65
N PHE A 645 -58.16 -38.95 3.08
CA PHE A 645 -57.64 -38.87 4.42
C PHE A 645 -58.79 -38.62 5.42
N GLU A 646 -58.93 -39.52 6.39
CA GLU A 646 -59.83 -39.35 7.53
C GLU A 646 -58.99 -39.33 8.83
N PRO A 647 -59.09 -38.30 9.68
CA PRO A 647 -58.26 -38.18 10.89
C PRO A 647 -58.38 -39.38 11.84
N LYS A 648 -59.54 -40.05 11.87
CA LYS A 648 -59.81 -41.22 12.72
C LYS A 648 -59.04 -42.46 12.28
N ASP A 649 -58.71 -42.54 10.98
CA ASP A 649 -57.98 -43.67 10.41
C ASP A 649 -56.46 -43.49 10.47
N ALA A 650 -56.00 -42.33 10.98
CA ALA A 650 -54.59 -41.99 10.97
C ALA A 650 -53.76 -43.02 11.73
N GLU A 651 -54.16 -43.42 12.94
CA GLU A 651 -53.44 -44.39 13.75
C GLU A 651 -53.21 -45.74 13.05
N VAL A 652 -54.17 -46.17 12.22
CA VAL A 652 -54.09 -47.45 11.48
C VAL A 652 -53.26 -47.32 10.20
N ALA A 653 -53.34 -46.17 9.53
CA ALA A 653 -52.65 -45.94 8.25
C ALA A 653 -51.19 -45.46 8.42
N LEU A 654 -50.86 -44.84 9.55
CA LEU A 654 -49.58 -44.18 9.80
C LEU A 654 -48.35 -45.09 9.72
N PRO A 655 -48.34 -46.34 10.21
CA PRO A 655 -47.17 -47.21 10.07
C PRO A 655 -46.74 -47.40 8.61
N TYR A 656 -47.72 -47.44 7.69
CA TYR A 656 -47.45 -47.55 6.26
C TYR A 656 -46.93 -46.23 5.65
N VAL A 657 -47.42 -45.09 6.15
CA VAL A 657 -46.97 -43.75 5.74
C VAL A 657 -45.55 -43.49 6.24
N GLU A 658 -45.24 -43.87 7.48
CA GLU A 658 -43.90 -43.79 8.08
C GLU A 658 -42.90 -44.63 7.29
N LEU A 659 -43.24 -45.90 6.99
CA LEU A 659 -42.39 -46.76 6.19
C LEU A 659 -42.13 -46.17 4.79
N LYS A 660 -43.17 -45.62 4.14
CA LYS A 660 -43.04 -44.92 2.85
C LYS A 660 -42.14 -43.70 2.98
N LEU A 661 -42.29 -42.90 4.03
CA LEU A 661 -41.50 -41.70 4.28
C LEU A 661 -40.03 -42.03 4.53
N MET A 662 -39.73 -43.01 5.37
CA MET A 662 -38.36 -43.46 5.64
C MET A 662 -37.69 -44.03 4.38
N ARG A 663 -38.45 -44.79 3.57
CA ARG A 663 -37.95 -45.29 2.28
C ARG A 663 -37.72 -44.16 1.28
N ALA A 664 -38.63 -43.19 1.20
CA ALA A 664 -38.51 -42.02 0.31
C ALA A 664 -37.28 -41.19 0.70
N PHE A 665 -37.12 -40.95 2.00
CA PHE A 665 -35.97 -40.27 2.57
C PHE A 665 -34.68 -41.00 2.19
N GLY A 666 -34.59 -42.31 2.42
CA GLY A 666 -33.38 -43.08 2.11
C GLY A 666 -33.04 -43.09 0.62
N VAL A 667 -34.03 -43.24 -0.26
CA VAL A 667 -33.81 -43.14 -1.72
C VAL A 667 -33.34 -41.74 -2.10
N LEU A 668 -33.99 -40.70 -1.57
CA LEU A 668 -33.63 -39.31 -1.87
C LEU A 668 -32.23 -38.96 -1.35
N ALA A 669 -31.88 -39.35 -0.12
CA ALA A 669 -30.55 -39.18 0.44
C ALA A 669 -29.48 -39.85 -0.44
N ASN A 670 -29.73 -41.06 -0.94
CA ASN A 670 -28.82 -41.75 -1.85
C ASN A 670 -28.69 -41.03 -3.21
N VAL A 671 -29.80 -40.56 -3.78
CA VAL A 671 -29.77 -39.78 -5.04
C VAL A 671 -28.99 -38.48 -4.84
N LEU A 672 -29.25 -37.75 -3.76
CA LEU A 672 -28.57 -36.49 -3.45
C LEU A 672 -27.09 -36.71 -3.15
N ALA A 673 -26.70 -37.79 -2.49
CA ALA A 673 -25.31 -38.13 -2.24
C ALA A 673 -24.57 -38.41 -3.55
N ASN A 674 -25.14 -39.25 -4.42
CA ASN A 674 -24.55 -39.56 -5.73
C ASN A 674 -24.45 -38.30 -6.61
N GLN A 675 -25.46 -37.43 -6.58
CA GLN A 675 -25.41 -36.16 -7.30
C GLN A 675 -24.39 -35.19 -6.69
N SER A 676 -24.29 -35.11 -5.37
CA SER A 676 -23.31 -34.25 -4.70
C SER A 676 -21.89 -34.66 -5.07
N TYR A 677 -21.60 -35.96 -5.10
CA TYR A 677 -20.33 -36.50 -5.59
C TYR A 677 -20.09 -36.10 -7.05
N ALA A 678 -20.99 -36.47 -7.96
CA ALA A 678 -20.79 -36.30 -9.40
C ALA A 678 -20.72 -34.82 -9.83
N LEU A 679 -21.58 -33.98 -9.23
CA LEU A 679 -21.58 -32.55 -9.50
C LEU A 679 -20.34 -31.86 -8.94
N SER A 680 -19.87 -32.25 -7.74
CA SER A 680 -18.64 -31.67 -7.18
C SER A 680 -17.43 -31.97 -8.08
N ASP A 681 -17.28 -33.21 -8.54
CA ASP A 681 -16.21 -33.59 -9.48
C ASP A 681 -16.28 -32.80 -10.80
N THR A 682 -17.49 -32.68 -11.36
CA THR A 682 -17.73 -31.88 -12.58
C THR A 682 -17.42 -30.40 -12.37
N ILE A 683 -17.75 -29.87 -11.19
CA ILE A 683 -17.56 -28.46 -10.83
C ILE A 683 -16.08 -28.13 -10.69
N LEU A 684 -15.25 -29.00 -10.14
CA LEU A 684 -13.81 -28.78 -10.08
C LEU A 684 -13.22 -28.61 -11.49
N SER A 685 -13.70 -29.42 -12.45
CA SER A 685 -13.32 -29.29 -13.86
C SER A 685 -13.83 -27.98 -14.49
N SER A 686 -15.02 -27.52 -14.12
CA SER A 686 -15.55 -26.22 -14.57
C SER A 686 -14.78 -25.04 -13.97
N LEU A 687 -14.39 -25.15 -12.70
CA LEU A 687 -13.62 -24.14 -11.98
C LEU A 687 -12.29 -23.87 -12.68
N THR A 688 -11.53 -24.94 -12.93
CA THR A 688 -10.23 -24.88 -13.58
C THR A 688 -10.31 -24.34 -15.01
N ARG A 689 -11.22 -24.88 -15.82
CA ARG A 689 -11.28 -24.56 -17.26
C ARG A 689 -11.90 -23.20 -17.59
N ARG A 690 -12.78 -22.68 -16.72
CA ARG A 690 -13.62 -21.53 -17.06
C ARG A 690 -13.71 -20.49 -15.96
N HIS A 691 -14.17 -20.87 -14.76
CA HIS A 691 -14.53 -19.86 -13.76
C HIS A 691 -13.32 -19.13 -13.19
N LEU A 692 -12.16 -19.78 -13.10
CA LEU A 692 -10.92 -19.08 -12.73
C LEU A 692 -10.51 -18.07 -13.80
N ASP A 693 -10.49 -18.44 -15.07
CA ASP A 693 -10.15 -17.50 -16.15
C ASP A 693 -11.12 -16.31 -16.20
N GLU A 694 -12.43 -16.55 -16.06
CA GLU A 694 -13.44 -15.49 -15.98
C GLU A 694 -13.21 -14.56 -14.77
N ALA A 695 -12.97 -15.13 -13.59
CA ALA A 695 -12.75 -14.36 -12.37
C ALA A 695 -11.44 -13.56 -12.41
N MET A 696 -10.36 -14.15 -12.94
CA MET A 696 -9.06 -13.48 -13.05
C MET A 696 -9.12 -12.35 -14.08
N ASN A 697 -9.82 -12.53 -15.19
CA ASN A 697 -10.04 -11.44 -16.16
C ASN A 697 -10.94 -10.32 -15.61
N ALA A 698 -11.87 -10.67 -14.72
CA ALA A 698 -12.76 -9.73 -14.04
C ALA A 698 -12.16 -9.07 -12.79
N ILE A 699 -10.85 -9.24 -12.52
CA ILE A 699 -10.17 -8.54 -11.43
C ILE A 699 -10.29 -7.03 -11.66
N ASP A 700 -10.78 -6.35 -10.63
CA ASP A 700 -10.90 -4.90 -10.56
C ASP A 700 -10.69 -4.42 -9.11
N PHE A 701 -10.41 -3.14 -8.93
CA PHE A 701 -10.24 -2.56 -7.61
C PHE A 701 -11.56 -2.34 -6.89
N SER A 702 -11.57 -2.54 -5.57
CA SER A 702 -12.57 -1.90 -4.71
C SER A 702 -12.38 -0.39 -4.69
N ALA A 703 -13.43 0.36 -4.34
CA ALA A 703 -13.36 1.82 -4.21
C ALA A 703 -12.27 2.29 -3.23
N GLU A 704 -12.06 1.54 -2.15
CA GLU A 704 -11.02 1.83 -1.15
C GLU A 704 -9.62 1.60 -1.73
N GLN A 705 -9.40 0.49 -2.44
CA GLN A 705 -8.13 0.19 -3.10
C GLN A 705 -7.82 1.21 -4.20
N GLN A 706 -8.82 1.61 -4.99
CA GLN A 706 -8.66 2.62 -6.03
C GLN A 706 -8.22 3.96 -5.43
N LYS A 707 -8.82 4.37 -4.30
CA LYS A 707 -8.40 5.57 -3.57
C LYS A 707 -6.97 5.45 -3.03
N ALA A 708 -6.61 4.31 -2.44
CA ALA A 708 -5.27 4.09 -1.89
C ALA A 708 -4.18 4.15 -2.99
N ILE A 709 -4.42 3.50 -4.13
CA ILE A 709 -3.50 3.53 -5.28
C ILE A 709 -3.44 4.94 -5.88
N GLY A 710 -4.57 5.64 -5.98
CA GLY A 710 -4.60 7.03 -6.43
C GLY A 710 -3.75 7.95 -5.54
N SER A 711 -3.85 7.81 -4.21
CA SER A 711 -3.02 8.56 -3.25
C SER A 711 -1.53 8.26 -3.46
N ARG A 712 -1.16 6.98 -3.50
CA ARG A 712 0.23 6.55 -3.70
C ARG A 712 0.80 7.03 -5.03
N HIS A 713 0.03 6.97 -6.11
CA HIS A 713 0.44 7.48 -7.41
C HIS A 713 0.67 9.00 -7.37
N SER A 714 -0.19 9.75 -6.68
CA SER A 714 0.00 11.20 -6.51
C SER A 714 1.25 11.54 -5.69
N GLU A 715 1.58 10.74 -4.68
CA GLU A 715 2.81 10.89 -3.88
C GLU A 715 4.07 10.61 -4.72
N LEU A 716 4.05 9.58 -5.56
CA LEU A 716 5.14 9.25 -6.49
C LEU A 716 5.32 10.33 -7.56
N GLN A 717 4.23 10.89 -8.09
CA GLN A 717 4.30 12.03 -9.01
C GLN A 717 4.90 13.26 -8.33
N ALA A 718 4.48 13.57 -7.08
CA ALA A 718 5.03 14.68 -6.32
C ALA A 718 6.54 14.51 -6.06
N THR A 719 6.97 13.28 -5.72
CA THR A 719 8.38 12.93 -5.54
C THR A 719 9.17 13.09 -6.85
N THR A 720 8.62 12.62 -7.97
CA THR A 720 9.22 12.78 -9.30
C THR A 720 9.41 14.26 -9.63
N GLN A 721 8.36 15.08 -9.44
CA GLN A 721 8.43 16.52 -9.68
C GLN A 721 9.47 17.21 -8.79
N GLN A 722 9.58 16.80 -7.52
CA GLN A 722 10.58 17.32 -6.59
C GLN A 722 12.01 17.02 -7.08
N ILE A 723 12.28 15.79 -7.55
CA ILE A 723 13.58 15.40 -8.11
C ILE A 723 13.88 16.20 -9.39
N GLU A 724 12.91 16.39 -10.27
CA GLU A 724 13.08 17.20 -11.49
C GLU A 724 13.39 18.67 -11.18
N ASN A 725 12.70 19.25 -10.20
CA ASN A 725 12.96 20.62 -9.75
C ASN A 725 14.39 20.76 -9.20
N ARG A 726 14.86 19.77 -8.44
CA ARG A 726 16.24 19.71 -7.93
C ARG A 726 17.26 19.57 -9.04
N LEU A 727 17.01 18.67 -10.00
CA LEU A 727 17.86 18.47 -11.17
C LEU A 727 17.96 19.76 -12.01
N ALA A 728 16.83 20.46 -12.20
CA ALA A 728 16.80 21.74 -12.88
C ALA A 728 17.62 22.82 -12.14
N ALA A 729 17.57 22.86 -10.81
CA ALA A 729 18.39 23.76 -9.99
C ALA A 729 19.89 23.48 -10.18
N VAL A 730 20.31 22.21 -10.14
CA VAL A 730 21.71 21.83 -10.37
C VAL A 730 22.16 22.19 -11.79
N ARG A 731 21.32 21.97 -12.80
CA ARG A 731 21.62 22.37 -14.19
C ARG A 731 21.78 23.89 -14.35
N ARG A 732 20.93 24.68 -13.69
CA ARG A 732 21.08 26.14 -13.63
C ARG A 732 22.42 26.53 -12.97
N CYS A 733 22.80 25.87 -11.88
CA CYS A 733 24.10 26.09 -11.23
C CYS A 733 25.27 25.82 -12.18
N ILE A 734 25.25 24.68 -12.87
CA ILE A 734 26.29 24.29 -13.85
C ILE A 734 26.38 25.33 -14.97
N SER A 735 25.25 25.72 -15.57
CA SER A 735 25.21 26.73 -16.64
C SER A 735 25.74 28.09 -16.17
N THR A 736 25.43 28.46 -14.92
CA THR A 736 25.87 29.74 -14.33
C THR A 736 27.37 29.76 -14.08
N LEU A 737 27.96 28.65 -13.61
CA LEU A 737 29.41 28.56 -13.44
C LEU A 737 30.15 28.48 -14.78
N ARG A 738 29.62 27.72 -15.76
CA ARG A 738 30.22 27.59 -17.10
C ARG A 738 30.21 28.87 -17.92
N SER A 739 29.30 29.80 -17.65
CA SER A 739 29.27 31.08 -18.36
C SER A 739 30.27 32.09 -17.80
N GLN A 740 30.86 31.84 -16.63
CA GLN A 740 31.84 32.71 -15.97
C GLN A 740 33.25 32.12 -15.90
N ALA A 741 33.39 30.80 -16.06
CA ALA A 741 34.67 30.11 -16.24
C ALA A 741 35.06 30.16 -17.72
#